data_AF-A0A561TYV5-F1
#
_entry.id   AF-A0A561TYV5-F1
#
_cell.length_a   1.000
_cell.length_b   1.000
_cell.length_c   1.000
_cell.angle_alpha   90.00
_cell.angle_beta   90.00
_cell.angle_gamma   90.00
#
_symmetry.space_group_name_H-M   'P 1'
#
loop_
_entity.id
_entity.type
_entity.pdbx_description
1 polymer ?
#
loop_
_entity_poly.entity_id
_entity_poly.type
_entity_poly.pdbx_seq_one_letter_code
_entity_poly.pdbx_strand_id
1 'polypeptide(L)'
;MSGESQTPAAVGGLALPSGVLRVGPLQGEMTQSFLTRLAARYGMAFRDLLAAVVDVDGLPNAMGRAQLDSEIYLNQEARDRVAQLCRVPQDRLLRALPAWAQEEPRRRFATGPAAQFHHTAEKVRCWGPACPECTARRTGRRETARLYLEPQQRVCLSHRRWLMHIPGTAGRVMDLAECGQVLDAQRRHVRLLRRSALASDAFEVARAVTSSWWWQTWPQEHMWSARLRSQDSAGLDQDAWRVVARELVIYPETVALATLLASDGFRHRVVADAQGHLPFRLADLPSLLTAVAGCVRRPWYVEQLARETSGPLFAWAYQCVRAQGGTRAAEQAMWAVAPAHRQLPLVDELAARARVGSGGRSAEGKRRRGHSRQADEAFAAGLVHASRYVREHGNLAVPQDTVIDSYRLGEWLSNVQTRAWAIAPDRAQALAVLDPWWNIPWSVQWQRSYYRARDHAAVAGPPNAAAGFPGTQILNGEWLYLQCTHYSTLHPEQQRLLADIGITAEAARTALPRRMPIQAGFETGLTHARSYVAEHGHLAVSGKDAMYQGYPLRSWLVHQRRRARGNREATEHSRALDAVDPWWNPPWVLTWQRSYAQARRLAESRGGLDVGSGFPGVEADLALWLSRQCAAYRRLDPDQQRLLADIGITAEEAAKVQGGSGASQAGNEQVAAAGLWALDGMTSARSFAAVHGHLAVASEYVHDGFALGRWLVEQRRQDRRHAQATEGMWLRGRLLAELDPWWNPPWPYPWQRSYQRARKRWRKGQLKVPGPHRGRDEDEVTVWLHRQCVRHDVLQLDQQSLLADIGITSAVARALTEADRSPARVDTGLAHARSYAAEHGHLAVAERTRHNGYPLGSWLLRQRHRMADGRTDPTRIGALNALDPHWNPPWPLTWQRAYHRAHAAPASSNLTADHRRWITAQTRLWDSLHPTQQELLADLGAAPATEPVPTPTTTRRCPPGEGLPHARAYAAAHGHLAVFKHTQHHGFALGHWLIQQRRKARAGLLSALTLQELTILDPWWNPPWPFAWQRKYHQHRTLHTTGQPLPPELQRWARKQTVLWHQLHPHQQALLSTIDIRPEAPSRHGTLSGA
;
A
#
# COMPACT_ATOMS: atom_id res chain seq x y z
N MET A 1 12.40 29.32 -82.23
CA MET A 1 11.48 29.61 -81.11
C MET A 1 12.11 29.03 -79.86
N SER A 2 12.92 29.84 -79.20
CA SER A 2 13.71 29.47 -78.03
C SER A 2 13.31 30.43 -76.92
N GLY A 3 13.05 29.86 -75.73
CA GLY A 3 12.67 30.63 -74.56
C GLY A 3 13.82 31.52 -74.09
N GLU A 4 13.50 32.78 -73.82
CA GLU A 4 14.37 33.71 -73.12
C GLU A 4 13.83 33.98 -71.71
N SER A 5 14.76 33.83 -70.79
CA SER A 5 14.72 34.10 -69.37
C SER A 5 14.28 35.52 -69.04
N GLN A 6 13.29 35.67 -68.15
CA GLN A 6 13.11 36.90 -67.38
C GLN A 6 13.34 36.62 -65.89
N THR A 7 14.48 37.09 -65.42
CA THR A 7 14.90 37.23 -64.03
C THR A 7 13.92 38.12 -63.25
N PRO A 8 13.43 37.73 -62.06
CA PRO A 8 12.76 38.67 -61.18
C PRO A 8 13.80 39.58 -60.52
N ALA A 9 13.49 40.88 -60.50
CA ALA A 9 14.30 41.94 -59.93
C ALA A 9 14.66 41.67 -58.46
N ALA A 10 15.95 41.88 -58.13
CA ALA A 10 16.44 41.92 -56.76
C ALA A 10 15.76 43.07 -56.00
N VAL A 11 14.87 42.74 -55.08
CA VAL A 11 14.38 43.68 -54.07
C VAL A 11 15.53 43.91 -53.09
N GLY A 12 16.11 45.10 -53.14
CA GLY A 12 17.17 45.53 -52.25
C GLY A 12 16.77 45.36 -50.77
N GLY A 13 17.69 44.80 -49.99
CA GLY A 13 17.55 44.70 -48.55
C GLY A 13 17.33 46.08 -47.94
N LEU A 14 16.16 46.28 -47.31
CA LEU A 14 15.87 47.43 -46.47
C LEU A 14 16.79 47.36 -45.23
N ALA A 15 17.97 47.97 -45.33
CA ALA A 15 18.79 48.28 -44.18
C ALA A 15 18.01 49.27 -43.30
N LEU A 16 17.61 48.83 -42.11
CA LEU A 16 16.89 49.67 -41.16
C LEU A 16 17.78 50.85 -40.71
N PRO A 17 17.32 52.11 -40.83
CA PRO A 17 18.00 53.21 -40.17
C PRO A 17 17.92 53.05 -38.64
N SER A 18 18.97 53.44 -37.93
CA SER A 18 18.99 53.56 -36.47
C SER A 18 17.74 54.29 -35.98
N GLY A 19 16.93 53.66 -35.14
CA GLY A 19 15.60 54.16 -34.77
C GLY A 19 15.63 55.61 -34.26
N VAL A 20 14.77 56.47 -34.80
CA VAL A 20 14.72 57.92 -34.48
C VAL A 20 13.77 58.21 -33.31
N LEU A 21 12.76 57.34 -33.09
CA LEU A 21 11.64 57.60 -32.17
C LEU A 21 11.73 56.74 -30.89
N ARG A 22 11.70 57.39 -29.73
CA ARG A 22 11.65 56.72 -28.42
C ARG A 22 10.22 56.32 -28.08
N VAL A 23 9.93 55.02 -28.02
CA VAL A 23 8.62 54.49 -27.60
C VAL A 23 8.78 53.68 -26.31
N GLY A 24 8.22 54.18 -25.22
CA GLY A 24 8.28 53.51 -23.92
C GLY A 24 7.23 52.38 -23.79
N PRO A 25 7.60 51.22 -23.23
CA PRO A 25 6.65 50.16 -22.88
C PRO A 25 5.78 50.57 -21.68
N LEU A 26 4.57 50.03 -21.61
CA LEU A 26 3.73 50.10 -20.39
C LEU A 26 4.08 48.93 -19.46
N GLN A 27 3.93 49.15 -18.16
CA GLN A 27 4.21 48.11 -17.17
C GLN A 27 3.20 46.97 -17.31
N GLY A 28 3.69 45.75 -17.55
CA GLY A 28 2.88 44.56 -17.78
C GLY A 28 2.35 44.42 -19.20
N GLU A 29 2.82 45.22 -20.15
CA GLU A 29 2.33 45.16 -21.54
C GLU A 29 2.74 43.87 -22.26
N MET A 30 1.85 43.38 -23.12
CA MET A 30 2.16 42.29 -24.04
C MET A 30 3.19 42.75 -25.07
N THR A 31 4.17 41.89 -25.39
CA THR A 31 5.21 42.24 -26.36
C THR A 31 4.60 42.55 -27.73
N GLN A 32 3.60 41.78 -28.16
CA GLN A 32 2.90 42.00 -29.43
C GLN A 32 2.16 43.36 -29.43
N SER A 33 1.57 43.77 -28.30
CA SER A 33 0.93 45.09 -28.12
C SER A 33 1.95 46.22 -28.24
N PHE A 34 3.09 46.09 -27.55
CA PHE A 34 4.16 47.07 -27.60
C PHE A 34 4.69 47.26 -29.03
N LEU A 35 4.94 46.16 -29.75
CA LEU A 35 5.38 46.21 -31.15
C LEU A 35 4.32 46.82 -32.08
N THR A 36 3.04 46.59 -31.83
CA THR A 36 1.95 47.22 -32.60
C THR A 36 1.97 48.74 -32.43
N ARG A 37 2.17 49.23 -31.19
CA ARG A 37 2.32 50.66 -30.91
C ARG A 37 3.61 51.25 -31.50
N LEU A 38 4.70 50.49 -31.47
CA LEU A 38 5.96 50.87 -32.13
C LEU A 38 5.76 51.03 -33.64
N ALA A 39 5.09 50.09 -34.31
CA ALA A 39 4.80 50.14 -35.74
C ALA A 39 3.95 51.37 -36.09
N ALA A 40 2.88 51.60 -35.32
CA ALA A 40 2.03 52.79 -35.48
C ALA A 40 2.80 54.10 -35.32
N ARG A 41 3.83 54.14 -34.45
CA ARG A 41 4.68 55.32 -34.27
C ARG A 41 5.52 55.65 -35.50
N TYR A 42 5.93 54.63 -36.25
CA TYR A 42 6.64 54.75 -37.53
C TYR A 42 5.69 54.89 -38.74
N GLY A 43 4.37 54.89 -38.54
CA GLY A 43 3.40 54.94 -39.63
C GLY A 43 3.32 53.64 -40.45
N MET A 44 3.77 52.52 -39.89
CA MET A 44 3.85 51.22 -40.55
C MET A 44 2.83 50.23 -39.97
N ALA A 45 2.46 49.19 -40.73
CA ALA A 45 1.67 48.10 -40.19
C ALA A 45 2.54 47.18 -39.30
N PHE A 46 1.91 46.49 -38.35
CA PHE A 46 2.61 45.54 -37.46
C PHE A 46 3.37 44.46 -38.24
N ARG A 47 2.82 43.98 -39.35
CA ARG A 47 3.46 42.97 -40.21
C ARG A 47 4.77 43.48 -40.80
N ASP A 48 4.81 44.73 -41.24
CA ASP A 48 5.97 45.31 -41.92
C ASP A 48 7.09 45.60 -40.92
N LEU A 49 6.74 46.07 -39.72
CA LEU A 49 7.71 46.19 -38.62
C LEU A 49 8.28 44.82 -38.24
N LEU A 50 7.42 43.79 -38.13
CA LEU A 50 7.86 42.45 -37.78
C LEU A 50 8.83 41.90 -38.83
N ALA A 51 8.49 42.03 -40.12
CA ALA A 51 9.37 41.62 -41.22
C ALA A 51 10.76 42.28 -41.10
N ALA A 52 10.81 43.59 -40.82
CA ALA A 52 12.07 44.30 -40.64
C ALA A 52 12.88 43.81 -39.42
N VAL A 53 12.21 43.30 -38.38
CA VAL A 53 12.86 42.80 -37.16
C VAL A 53 13.41 41.38 -37.36
N VAL A 54 12.61 40.47 -37.93
CA VAL A 54 12.93 39.04 -37.91
C VAL A 54 13.28 38.44 -39.27
N ASP A 55 12.94 39.06 -40.39
CA ASP A 55 13.21 38.42 -41.68
C ASP A 55 14.71 38.41 -41.98
N VAL A 56 15.15 37.29 -42.56
CA VAL A 56 16.53 37.04 -42.95
C VAL A 56 16.52 36.73 -44.44
N ASP A 57 17.31 37.47 -45.22
CA ASP A 57 17.40 37.34 -46.68
C ASP A 57 16.03 37.38 -47.42
N GLY A 58 15.09 38.18 -46.90
CA GLY A 58 13.75 38.34 -47.47
C GLY A 58 12.78 37.18 -47.18
N LEU A 59 13.18 36.20 -46.35
CA LEU A 59 12.32 35.10 -45.91
C LEU A 59 11.75 35.34 -44.50
N PRO A 60 10.46 35.06 -44.28
CA PRO A 60 9.82 35.26 -42.99
C PRO A 60 10.35 34.31 -41.93
N ASN A 61 10.97 34.85 -40.88
CA ASN A 61 11.52 34.06 -39.76
C ASN A 61 10.63 34.10 -38.50
N ALA A 62 9.31 34.15 -38.71
CA ALA A 62 8.29 34.13 -37.67
C ALA A 62 7.45 32.84 -37.75
N MET A 63 7.32 32.13 -36.62
CA MET A 63 6.50 30.93 -36.51
C MET A 63 5.15 31.19 -35.87
N GLY A 64 4.13 30.44 -36.33
CA GLY A 64 2.78 30.53 -35.81
C GLY A 64 1.98 31.64 -36.49
N ARG A 65 0.67 31.68 -36.25
CA ARG A 65 -0.24 32.67 -36.85
C ARG A 65 -0.41 33.84 -35.90
N ALA A 66 -0.09 35.05 -36.36
CA ALA A 66 -0.39 36.27 -35.63
C ALA A 66 -1.91 36.49 -35.56
N GLN A 67 -2.45 36.51 -34.35
CA GLN A 67 -3.84 36.88 -34.05
C GLN A 67 -3.84 38.06 -33.06
N LEU A 68 -4.98 38.75 -32.93
CA LEU A 68 -5.11 39.90 -32.02
C LEU A 68 -4.93 39.55 -30.53
N ASP A 69 -5.05 38.29 -30.16
CA ASP A 69 -4.85 37.77 -28.80
C ASP A 69 -3.57 36.92 -28.66
N SER A 70 -2.75 36.86 -29.71
CA SER A 70 -1.46 36.17 -29.68
C SER A 70 -0.39 37.00 -28.97
N GLU A 71 0.42 36.35 -28.16
CA GLU A 71 1.69 36.90 -27.69
C GLU A 71 2.84 36.47 -28.60
N ILE A 72 3.82 37.36 -28.77
CA ILE A 72 5.05 37.12 -29.51
C ILE A 72 6.23 36.93 -28.57
N TYR A 73 7.02 35.89 -28.85
CA TYR A 73 8.26 35.56 -28.16
C TYR A 73 9.41 35.74 -29.15
N LEU A 74 10.45 36.42 -28.69
CA LEU A 74 11.59 36.80 -29.50
C LEU A 74 12.85 36.12 -28.96
N ASN A 75 13.73 35.68 -29.86
CA ASN A 75 15.08 35.29 -29.50
C ASN A 75 15.97 36.52 -29.21
N GLN A 76 17.20 36.31 -28.75
CA GLN A 76 18.08 37.41 -28.33
C GLN A 76 18.34 38.42 -29.47
N GLU A 77 18.69 37.97 -30.67
CA GLU A 77 18.99 38.85 -31.80
C GLU A 77 17.79 39.73 -32.22
N ALA A 78 16.58 39.18 -32.24
CA ALA A 78 15.37 39.95 -32.53
C ALA A 78 15.09 41.01 -31.45
N ARG A 79 15.38 40.72 -30.19
CA ARG A 79 15.25 41.69 -29.09
C ARG A 79 16.25 42.83 -29.21
N ASP A 80 17.48 42.53 -29.63
CA ASP A 80 18.51 43.55 -29.85
C ASP A 80 18.07 44.53 -30.94
N ARG A 81 17.53 44.01 -32.06
CA ARG A 81 16.96 44.85 -33.13
C ARG A 81 15.80 45.71 -32.65
N VAL A 82 14.85 45.16 -31.89
CA VAL A 82 13.73 45.93 -31.35
C VAL A 82 14.20 47.00 -30.35
N ALA A 83 15.16 46.68 -29.48
CA ALA A 83 15.72 47.64 -28.52
C ALA A 83 16.41 48.82 -29.21
N GLN A 84 17.11 48.56 -30.32
CA GLN A 84 17.67 49.59 -31.19
C GLN A 84 16.57 50.43 -31.86
N LEU A 85 15.54 49.79 -32.43
CA LEU A 85 14.43 50.47 -33.10
C LEU A 85 13.62 51.40 -32.20
N CYS A 86 13.41 51.03 -30.94
CA CYS A 86 12.63 51.84 -29.99
C CYS A 86 13.48 52.78 -29.12
N ARG A 87 14.82 52.73 -29.22
CA ARG A 87 15.78 53.42 -28.36
C ARG A 87 15.51 53.24 -26.86
N VAL A 88 15.10 52.04 -26.46
CA VAL A 88 14.92 51.66 -25.06
C VAL A 88 15.86 50.50 -24.76
N PRO A 89 16.78 50.63 -23.79
CA PRO A 89 17.70 49.56 -23.46
C PRO A 89 16.94 48.32 -22.94
N GLN A 90 17.49 47.14 -23.23
CA GLN A 90 16.83 45.86 -22.97
C GLN A 90 16.45 45.67 -21.50
N ASP A 91 17.23 46.19 -20.55
CA ASP A 91 16.98 46.10 -19.11
C ASP A 91 15.63 46.74 -18.72
N ARG A 92 15.23 47.80 -19.42
CA ARG A 92 13.95 48.48 -19.19
C ARG A 92 12.81 47.73 -19.87
N LEU A 93 13.02 47.18 -21.06
CA LEU A 93 12.05 46.31 -21.73
C LEU A 93 11.78 45.04 -20.91
N LEU A 94 12.83 44.40 -20.39
CA LEU A 94 12.74 43.22 -19.52
C LEU A 94 11.92 43.46 -18.26
N ARG A 95 12.03 44.66 -17.66
CA ARG A 95 11.25 45.05 -16.46
C ARG A 95 9.78 45.33 -16.76
N ALA A 96 9.47 45.82 -17.95
CA ALA A 96 8.12 46.25 -18.32
C ALA A 96 7.31 45.16 -19.02
N LEU A 97 7.94 44.32 -19.86
CA LEU A 97 7.29 43.36 -20.74
C LEU A 97 7.50 41.92 -20.22
N PRO A 98 6.48 41.25 -19.65
CA PRO A 98 6.66 39.95 -19.00
C PRO A 98 7.13 38.81 -19.94
N ALA A 99 6.69 38.81 -21.20
CA ALA A 99 7.11 37.82 -22.20
C ALA A 99 8.54 38.06 -22.71
N TRP A 100 9.09 39.27 -22.52
CA TRP A 100 10.43 39.65 -22.97
C TRP A 100 11.54 38.86 -22.29
N ALA A 101 11.29 38.26 -21.12
CA ALA A 101 12.27 37.39 -20.46
C ALA A 101 12.34 35.98 -21.09
N GLN A 102 11.34 35.57 -21.88
CA GLN A 102 11.22 34.21 -22.40
C GLN A 102 11.77 34.10 -23.81
N GLU A 103 13.01 33.60 -23.93
CA GLU A 103 13.71 33.49 -25.21
C GLU A 103 13.23 32.25 -25.97
N GLU A 104 12.41 32.45 -26.99
CA GLU A 104 11.93 31.43 -27.93
C GLU A 104 11.90 32.05 -29.34
N PRO A 105 12.22 31.28 -30.40
CA PRO A 105 12.59 29.86 -30.43
C PRO A 105 14.08 29.57 -30.12
N ARG A 106 14.38 28.47 -29.40
CA ARG A 106 15.76 28.13 -28.94
C ARG A 106 16.51 27.07 -29.76
N ARG A 107 15.85 26.37 -30.69
CA ARG A 107 16.43 25.17 -31.35
C ARG A 107 16.66 25.34 -32.84
N ARG A 108 15.57 25.36 -33.62
CA ARG A 108 15.61 25.31 -35.10
C ARG A 108 16.01 26.63 -35.76
N PHE A 109 16.19 27.70 -34.98
CA PHE A 109 16.45 29.08 -35.39
C PHE A 109 17.45 29.75 -34.44
N ALA A 110 18.49 29.00 -34.03
CA ALA A 110 19.50 29.50 -33.09
C ALA A 110 20.46 30.54 -33.72
N THR A 111 20.38 30.72 -35.04
CA THR A 111 21.16 31.68 -35.83
C THR A 111 20.20 32.63 -36.54
N GLY A 112 20.36 33.94 -36.35
CA GLY A 112 19.49 34.96 -36.96
C GLY A 112 18.32 35.36 -36.05
N PRO A 113 17.74 36.56 -36.24
CA PRO A 113 16.58 37.02 -35.48
C PRO A 113 15.34 36.21 -35.80
N ALA A 114 14.59 35.76 -34.79
CA ALA A 114 13.42 34.93 -34.98
C ALA A 114 12.31 35.25 -33.97
N ALA A 115 11.06 34.97 -34.37
CA ALA A 115 9.88 35.13 -33.54
C ALA A 115 9.00 33.88 -33.50
N GLN A 116 8.27 33.69 -32.41
CA GLN A 116 7.25 32.67 -32.27
C GLN A 116 5.97 33.23 -31.64
N PHE A 117 4.83 33.01 -32.29
CA PHE A 117 3.51 33.37 -31.79
C PHE A 117 2.89 32.22 -30.99
N HIS A 118 2.35 32.55 -29.83
CA HIS A 118 1.49 31.65 -29.04
C HIS A 118 0.19 32.38 -28.71
N HIS A 119 -0.94 31.66 -28.77
CA HIS A 119 -2.28 32.16 -28.42
C HIS A 119 -2.98 31.25 -27.41
N THR A 120 -2.30 30.20 -26.94
CA THR A 120 -2.88 29.24 -26.00
C THR A 120 -2.75 29.76 -24.57
N ALA A 121 -3.77 29.52 -23.74
CA ALA A 121 -3.79 29.92 -22.34
C ALA A 121 -2.68 29.29 -21.46
N GLU A 122 -1.93 28.30 -21.97
CA GLU A 122 -0.75 27.73 -21.31
C GLU A 122 0.49 28.61 -21.46
N LYS A 123 0.62 29.26 -22.63
CA LYS A 123 1.76 30.09 -22.96
C LYS A 123 1.45 31.57 -22.67
N VAL A 124 0.26 32.01 -23.03
CA VAL A 124 -0.21 33.38 -22.82
C VAL A 124 -0.96 33.45 -21.50
N ARG A 125 -0.42 34.20 -20.53
CA ARG A 125 -1.10 34.48 -19.26
C ARG A 125 -2.38 35.29 -19.50
N CYS A 126 -3.24 35.38 -18.48
CA CYS A 126 -4.43 36.22 -18.55
C CYS A 126 -4.06 37.67 -18.89
N TRP A 127 -4.68 38.21 -19.93
CA TRP A 127 -4.47 39.56 -20.43
C TRP A 127 -5.81 40.27 -20.60
N GLY A 128 -5.79 41.58 -20.78
CA GLY A 128 -6.95 42.39 -21.17
C GLY A 128 -6.51 43.73 -21.76
N PRO A 129 -7.46 44.54 -22.25
CA PRO A 129 -7.15 45.87 -22.76
C PRO A 129 -6.68 46.79 -21.63
N ALA A 130 -5.76 47.70 -21.91
CA ALA A 130 -5.42 48.77 -21.00
C ALA A 130 -6.56 49.79 -20.93
N CYS A 131 -6.70 50.47 -19.77
CA CYS A 131 -7.61 51.61 -19.68
C CYS A 131 -7.19 52.72 -20.67
N PRO A 132 -8.07 53.19 -21.57
CA PRO A 132 -7.73 54.19 -22.58
C PRO A 132 -7.23 55.49 -21.97
N GLU A 133 -7.86 55.95 -20.89
CA GLU A 133 -7.54 57.18 -20.18
C GLU A 133 -6.18 57.08 -19.46
N CYS A 134 -5.89 55.95 -18.81
CA CYS A 134 -4.58 55.68 -18.22
C CYS A 134 -3.48 55.59 -19.30
N THR A 135 -3.79 54.96 -20.43
CA THR A 135 -2.84 54.79 -21.54
C THR A 135 -2.51 56.14 -22.17
N ALA A 136 -3.53 56.97 -22.43
CA ALA A 136 -3.35 58.33 -22.91
C ALA A 136 -2.54 59.19 -21.95
N ARG A 137 -2.80 59.10 -20.64
CA ARG A 137 -2.01 59.83 -19.63
C ARG A 137 -0.54 59.41 -19.59
N ARG A 138 -0.22 58.14 -19.85
CA ARG A 138 1.18 57.63 -19.82
C ARG A 138 1.93 57.81 -21.13
N THR A 139 1.25 57.74 -22.26
CA THR A 139 1.87 57.80 -23.60
C THR A 139 1.75 59.17 -24.26
N GLY A 140 0.88 60.04 -23.73
CA GLY A 140 0.52 61.32 -24.35
C GLY A 140 -0.45 61.20 -25.53
N ARG A 141 -0.91 59.98 -25.87
CA ARG A 141 -1.76 59.71 -27.04
C ARG A 141 -2.85 58.70 -26.75
N ARG A 142 -4.01 58.84 -27.40
CA ARG A 142 -5.07 57.82 -27.34
C ARG A 142 -4.68 56.63 -28.21
N GLU A 143 -3.98 55.69 -27.60
CA GLU A 143 -3.55 54.43 -28.21
C GLU A 143 -4.13 53.24 -27.45
N THR A 144 -4.41 52.15 -28.15
CA THR A 144 -4.81 50.88 -27.52
C THR A 144 -3.58 50.09 -27.09
N ALA A 145 -3.60 49.56 -25.88
CA ALA A 145 -2.58 48.62 -25.40
C ALA A 145 -3.25 47.40 -24.76
N ARG A 146 -2.55 46.28 -24.72
CA ARG A 146 -2.97 45.05 -24.03
C ARG A 146 -1.94 44.72 -22.95
N LEU A 147 -2.44 44.46 -21.75
CA LEU A 147 -1.63 44.20 -20.57
C LEU A 147 -1.93 42.79 -20.05
N TYR A 148 -0.93 42.14 -19.47
CA TYR A 148 -1.17 41.04 -18.54
C TYR A 148 -1.84 41.60 -17.29
N LEU A 149 -3.03 41.09 -16.99
CA LEU A 149 -3.86 41.59 -15.89
C LEU A 149 -4.09 40.48 -14.88
N GLU A 150 -3.58 40.67 -13.68
CA GLU A 150 -4.03 39.93 -12.51
C GLU A 150 -5.51 40.26 -12.22
N PRO A 151 -6.26 39.40 -11.50
CA PRO A 151 -7.69 39.63 -11.25
C PRO A 151 -8.01 41.02 -10.68
N GLN A 152 -7.21 41.50 -9.73
CA GLN A 152 -7.34 42.84 -9.13
C GLN A 152 -6.96 43.99 -10.07
N GLN A 153 -6.33 43.72 -11.22
CA GLN A 153 -5.97 44.73 -12.21
C GLN A 153 -7.02 44.86 -13.32
N ARG A 154 -8.04 43.98 -13.35
CA ARG A 154 -9.13 44.02 -14.33
C ARG A 154 -10.10 45.19 -14.15
N VAL A 155 -10.01 45.89 -13.02
CA VAL A 155 -10.85 47.06 -12.73
C VAL A 155 -9.96 48.30 -12.58
N CYS A 156 -10.14 49.27 -13.48
CA CYS A 156 -9.57 50.59 -13.31
C CYS A 156 -10.45 51.41 -12.38
N LEU A 157 -10.06 51.54 -11.11
CA LEU A 157 -10.83 52.31 -10.12
C LEU A 157 -10.90 53.81 -10.46
N SER A 158 -9.81 54.39 -10.98
CA SER A 158 -9.74 55.83 -11.29
C SER A 158 -10.72 56.26 -12.39
N HIS A 159 -10.92 55.41 -13.40
CA HIS A 159 -11.79 55.71 -14.53
C HIS A 159 -13.05 54.83 -14.56
N ARG A 160 -13.29 54.05 -13.50
CA ARG A 160 -14.45 53.16 -13.34
C ARG A 160 -14.69 52.25 -14.56
N ARG A 161 -13.64 51.59 -15.03
CA ARG A 161 -13.68 50.68 -16.18
C ARG A 161 -13.41 49.24 -15.81
N TRP A 162 -14.10 48.31 -16.48
CA TRP A 162 -13.72 46.89 -16.51
C TRP A 162 -12.96 46.58 -17.79
N LEU A 163 -11.82 45.91 -17.64
CA LEU A 163 -10.88 45.58 -18.71
C LEU A 163 -11.09 44.13 -19.14
N MET A 164 -12.06 43.91 -20.05
CA MET A 164 -12.55 42.60 -20.44
C MET A 164 -11.66 41.93 -21.49
N HIS A 165 -11.25 40.70 -21.21
CA HIS A 165 -10.67 39.81 -22.20
C HIS A 165 -11.78 39.17 -23.04
N ILE A 166 -11.68 39.31 -24.36
CA ILE A 166 -12.49 38.57 -25.32
C ILE A 166 -11.53 37.84 -26.29
N PRO A 167 -11.50 36.49 -26.32
CA PRO A 167 -10.63 35.73 -27.22
C PRO A 167 -10.79 36.13 -28.69
N GLY A 168 -9.70 36.11 -29.45
CA GLY A 168 -9.67 36.49 -30.87
C GLY A 168 -9.79 37.99 -31.16
N THR A 169 -9.89 38.85 -30.15
CA THR A 169 -10.05 40.31 -30.30
C THR A 169 -8.95 41.09 -29.57
N ALA A 170 -8.99 42.42 -29.60
CA ALA A 170 -8.14 43.26 -28.77
C ALA A 170 -8.63 43.38 -27.30
N GLY A 171 -9.73 42.70 -26.95
CA GLY A 171 -10.46 42.90 -25.70
C GLY A 171 -11.41 44.09 -25.75
N ARG A 172 -12.21 44.29 -24.70
CA ARG A 172 -13.19 45.38 -24.60
C ARG A 172 -13.12 46.09 -23.26
N VAL A 173 -13.27 47.40 -23.27
CA VAL A 173 -13.36 48.22 -22.07
C VAL A 173 -14.83 48.52 -21.80
N MET A 174 -15.32 48.16 -20.62
CA MET A 174 -16.72 48.35 -20.23
C MET A 174 -16.83 49.43 -19.15
N ASP A 175 -17.88 50.24 -19.23
CA ASP A 175 -18.19 51.24 -18.20
C ASP A 175 -18.81 50.56 -16.97
N LEU A 176 -18.36 50.93 -15.78
CA LEU A 176 -18.91 50.46 -14.50
C LEU A 176 -19.81 51.51 -13.82
N ALA A 177 -20.22 52.57 -14.51
CA ALA A 177 -21.11 53.59 -13.98
C ALA A 177 -22.38 52.97 -13.35
N GLU A 178 -23.01 52.04 -14.05
CA GLU A 178 -24.23 51.33 -13.63
C GLU A 178 -23.96 50.09 -12.75
N CYS A 179 -22.69 49.76 -12.51
CA CYS A 179 -22.24 48.57 -11.77
C CYS A 179 -21.43 48.93 -10.51
N GLY A 180 -21.97 49.81 -9.67
CA GLY A 180 -21.31 50.25 -8.42
C GLY A 180 -20.85 49.11 -7.50
N GLN A 181 -21.59 47.99 -7.49
CA GLN A 181 -21.24 46.80 -6.70
C GLN A 181 -19.87 46.20 -7.07
N VAL A 182 -19.47 46.28 -8.35
CA VAL A 182 -18.16 45.80 -8.84
C VAL A 182 -17.03 46.69 -8.32
N LEU A 183 -17.26 48.01 -8.26
CA LEU A 183 -16.30 48.96 -7.71
C LEU A 183 -16.11 48.77 -6.20
N ASP A 184 -17.19 48.54 -5.45
CA ASP A 184 -17.11 48.25 -4.03
C ASP A 184 -16.44 46.90 -3.72
N ALA A 185 -16.68 45.90 -4.57
CA ALA A 185 -15.96 44.64 -4.53
C ALA A 185 -14.47 44.85 -4.81
N GLN A 186 -14.11 45.63 -5.83
CA GLN A 186 -12.72 45.94 -6.13
C GLN A 186 -12.00 46.63 -4.95
N ARG A 187 -12.64 47.60 -4.29
CA ARG A 187 -12.08 48.24 -3.09
C ARG A 187 -11.89 47.26 -1.94
N ARG A 188 -12.80 46.28 -1.77
CA ARG A 188 -12.66 45.19 -0.79
C ARG A 188 -11.51 44.25 -1.16
N HIS A 189 -11.39 43.87 -2.43
CA HIS A 189 -10.32 42.98 -2.91
C HIS A 189 -8.93 43.58 -2.68
N VAL A 190 -8.74 44.85 -3.05
CA VAL A 190 -7.45 45.56 -2.81
C VAL A 190 -7.16 45.71 -1.32
N ARG A 191 -8.17 45.86 -0.45
CA ARG A 191 -7.97 45.85 1.01
C ARG A 191 -7.58 44.47 1.52
N LEU A 192 -8.19 43.41 1.00
CA LEU A 192 -7.89 42.02 1.37
C LEU A 192 -6.45 41.65 1.00
N LEU A 193 -6.03 41.92 -0.24
CA LEU A 193 -4.68 41.66 -0.73
C LEU A 193 -3.59 42.38 0.08
N ARG A 194 -3.91 43.56 0.66
CA ARG A 194 -2.99 44.29 1.54
C ARG A 194 -2.90 43.73 2.96
N ARG A 195 -3.98 43.09 3.44
CA ARG A 195 -4.10 42.66 4.85
C ARG A 195 -3.79 41.19 5.07
N SER A 196 -3.92 40.34 4.06
CA SER A 196 -3.74 38.90 4.19
C SER A 196 -2.83 38.36 3.09
N ALA A 197 -1.81 37.60 3.50
CA ALA A 197 -0.94 36.88 2.57
C ALA A 197 -1.68 35.74 1.84
N LEU A 198 -2.80 35.27 2.39
CA LEU A 198 -3.64 34.20 1.83
C LEU A 198 -4.70 34.75 0.86
N ALA A 199 -4.75 36.06 0.64
CA ALA A 199 -5.81 36.70 -0.14
C ALA A 199 -5.89 36.22 -1.59
N SER A 200 -4.73 36.04 -2.25
CA SER A 200 -4.68 35.56 -3.64
C SER A 200 -5.18 34.12 -3.74
N ASP A 201 -4.74 33.29 -2.81
CA ASP A 201 -5.11 31.88 -2.70
C ASP A 201 -6.61 31.71 -2.41
N ALA A 202 -7.14 32.49 -1.47
CA ALA A 202 -8.56 32.51 -1.16
C ALA A 202 -9.42 33.02 -2.33
N PHE A 203 -8.92 33.99 -3.10
CA PHE A 203 -9.59 34.47 -4.30
C PHE A 203 -9.69 33.38 -5.37
N GLU A 204 -8.64 32.59 -5.57
CA GLU A 204 -8.65 31.48 -6.53
C GLU A 204 -9.67 30.39 -6.16
N VAL A 205 -9.75 30.01 -4.88
CA VAL A 205 -10.79 29.09 -4.39
C VAL A 205 -12.18 29.70 -4.59
N ALA A 206 -12.39 30.93 -4.14
CA ALA A 206 -13.69 31.61 -4.28
C ALA A 206 -14.13 31.73 -5.75
N ARG A 207 -13.18 32.00 -6.65
CA ARG A 207 -13.42 32.07 -8.09
C ARG A 207 -13.85 30.73 -8.65
N ALA A 208 -13.21 29.64 -8.23
CA ALA A 208 -13.63 28.29 -8.61
C ALA A 208 -15.07 27.99 -8.14
N VAL A 209 -15.40 28.38 -6.91
CA VAL A 209 -16.75 28.21 -6.32
C VAL A 209 -17.81 28.96 -7.11
N THR A 210 -17.67 30.29 -7.23
CA THR A 210 -18.68 31.11 -7.91
C THR A 210 -18.83 30.77 -9.38
N SER A 211 -17.76 30.29 -10.02
CA SER A 211 -17.79 29.85 -11.42
C SER A 211 -18.47 28.50 -11.61
N SER A 212 -18.34 27.59 -10.63
CA SER A 212 -19.12 26.35 -10.61
C SER A 212 -20.61 26.68 -10.51
N TRP A 213 -20.98 27.57 -9.57
CA TRP A 213 -22.37 27.98 -9.35
C TRP A 213 -22.98 28.74 -10.53
N TRP A 214 -22.19 29.54 -11.26
CA TRP A 214 -22.67 30.28 -12.44
C TRP A 214 -23.33 29.39 -13.51
N TRP A 215 -22.87 28.14 -13.61
CA TRP A 215 -23.36 27.16 -14.58
C TRP A 215 -24.45 26.25 -14.04
N GLN A 216 -24.79 26.36 -12.75
CA GLN A 216 -25.89 25.64 -12.15
C GLN A 216 -27.21 26.39 -12.38
N THR A 217 -28.31 25.64 -12.40
CA THR A 217 -29.64 26.23 -12.52
C THR A 217 -30.19 26.47 -11.12
N TRP A 218 -30.41 27.73 -10.80
CA TRP A 218 -30.91 28.16 -9.51
C TRP A 218 -32.28 28.80 -9.69
N PRO A 219 -33.37 28.19 -9.19
CA PRO A 219 -34.73 28.70 -9.41
C PRO A 219 -34.94 30.15 -8.92
N GLN A 220 -34.22 30.54 -7.86
CA GLN A 220 -34.38 31.84 -7.19
C GLN A 220 -33.29 32.86 -7.58
N GLU A 221 -32.42 32.54 -8.54
CA GLU A 221 -31.32 33.41 -8.96
C GLU A 221 -31.76 34.46 -9.98
N HIS A 222 -31.84 35.71 -9.51
CA HIS A 222 -32.22 36.87 -10.32
C HIS A 222 -31.11 37.93 -10.39
N MET A 223 -30.20 37.98 -9.42
CA MET A 223 -29.18 39.03 -9.32
C MET A 223 -28.16 38.97 -10.45
N TRP A 224 -27.63 37.77 -10.70
CA TRP A 224 -26.67 37.53 -11.79
C TRP A 224 -27.30 37.76 -13.16
N SER A 225 -28.53 37.30 -13.36
CA SER A 225 -29.28 37.52 -14.59
C SER A 225 -29.57 39.01 -14.84
N ALA A 226 -29.96 39.76 -13.80
CA ALA A 226 -30.19 41.21 -13.90
C ALA A 226 -28.89 41.96 -14.23
N ARG A 227 -27.78 41.63 -13.57
CA ARG A 227 -26.47 42.24 -13.82
C ARG A 227 -25.96 41.91 -15.23
N LEU A 228 -26.18 40.70 -15.73
CA LEU A 228 -25.81 40.33 -17.11
C LEU A 228 -26.62 41.13 -18.15
N ARG A 229 -27.92 41.32 -17.91
CA ARG A 229 -28.81 42.10 -18.80
C ARG A 229 -28.53 43.60 -18.80
N SER A 230 -28.02 44.14 -17.69
CA SER A 230 -27.67 45.56 -17.60
C SER A 230 -26.34 45.90 -18.29
N GLN A 231 -25.65 44.92 -18.87
CA GLN A 231 -24.42 45.15 -19.62
C GLN A 231 -24.67 45.02 -21.13
N ASP A 232 -23.95 45.83 -21.89
CA ASP A 232 -23.89 45.71 -23.34
C ASP A 232 -23.24 44.37 -23.74
N SER A 233 -23.97 43.57 -24.51
CA SER A 233 -23.57 42.25 -25.03
C SER A 233 -22.34 42.26 -25.94
N ALA A 234 -21.85 43.45 -26.29
CA ALA A 234 -20.69 43.65 -27.11
C ALA A 234 -20.82 43.14 -28.56
N GLY A 235 -22.06 42.93 -29.03
CA GLY A 235 -22.34 42.34 -30.33
C GLY A 235 -22.14 40.83 -30.39
N LEU A 236 -21.90 40.18 -29.25
CA LEU A 236 -21.88 38.72 -29.12
C LEU A 236 -23.30 38.19 -28.96
N ASP A 237 -23.54 36.96 -29.41
CA ASP A 237 -24.78 36.25 -29.08
C ASP A 237 -24.91 36.03 -27.56
N GLN A 238 -26.12 35.72 -27.10
CA GLN A 238 -26.43 35.63 -25.67
C GLN A 238 -25.63 34.54 -24.94
N ASP A 239 -25.32 33.42 -25.60
CA ASP A 239 -24.60 32.30 -25.00
C ASP A 239 -23.10 32.60 -24.90
N ALA A 240 -22.52 33.17 -25.94
CA ALA A 240 -21.14 33.66 -25.94
C ALA A 240 -20.97 34.80 -24.92
N TRP A 241 -21.93 35.72 -24.83
CA TRP A 241 -21.93 36.78 -23.83
C TRP A 241 -21.97 36.23 -22.41
N ARG A 242 -22.81 35.22 -22.14
CA ARG A 242 -22.89 34.56 -20.84
C ARG A 242 -21.57 33.91 -20.42
N VAL A 243 -20.75 33.45 -21.36
CA VAL A 243 -19.41 32.91 -21.07
C VAL A 243 -18.41 34.04 -20.77
N VAL A 244 -18.35 35.06 -21.63
CA VAL A 244 -17.35 36.14 -21.55
C VAL A 244 -17.61 37.08 -20.38
N ALA A 245 -18.86 37.44 -20.13
CA ALA A 245 -19.24 38.36 -19.06
C ALA A 245 -19.22 37.74 -17.66
N ARG A 246 -19.08 36.42 -17.54
CA ARG A 246 -19.14 35.68 -16.28
C ARG A 246 -18.33 36.36 -15.19
N GLU A 247 -17.05 36.62 -15.43
CA GLU A 247 -16.16 37.14 -14.39
C GLU A 247 -16.57 38.52 -13.91
N LEU A 248 -17.02 39.41 -14.80
CA LEU A 248 -17.56 40.72 -14.43
C LEU A 248 -18.80 40.55 -13.55
N VAL A 249 -19.70 39.65 -13.97
CA VAL A 249 -20.97 39.44 -13.28
C VAL A 249 -20.74 38.82 -11.90
N ILE A 250 -19.95 37.78 -11.75
CA ILE A 250 -19.76 37.09 -10.45
C ILE A 250 -18.71 37.74 -9.54
N TYR A 251 -18.03 38.79 -10.00
CA TYR A 251 -16.93 39.42 -9.27
C TYR A 251 -17.30 39.84 -7.84
N PRO A 252 -18.46 40.50 -7.60
CA PRO A 252 -18.81 40.94 -6.26
C PRO A 252 -18.92 39.79 -5.26
N GLU A 253 -19.54 38.69 -5.66
CA GLU A 253 -19.72 37.53 -4.79
C GLU A 253 -18.42 36.73 -4.64
N THR A 254 -17.57 36.72 -5.67
CA THR A 254 -16.24 36.11 -5.60
C THR A 254 -15.35 36.79 -4.57
N VAL A 255 -15.32 38.13 -4.56
CA VAL A 255 -14.53 38.89 -3.58
C VAL A 255 -15.12 38.75 -2.17
N ALA A 256 -16.44 38.77 -2.04
CA ALA A 256 -17.10 38.57 -0.75
C ALA A 256 -16.72 37.20 -0.16
N LEU A 257 -16.85 36.13 -0.95
CA LEU A 257 -16.49 34.78 -0.54
C LEU A 257 -14.98 34.68 -0.22
N ALA A 258 -14.10 35.24 -1.05
CA ALA A 258 -12.66 35.26 -0.78
C ALA A 258 -12.33 35.93 0.56
N THR A 259 -13.03 37.02 0.89
CA THR A 259 -12.85 37.73 2.17
C THR A 259 -13.30 36.86 3.35
N LEU A 260 -14.39 36.12 3.19
CA LEU A 260 -14.89 35.18 4.21
C LEU A 260 -13.91 34.02 4.42
N LEU A 261 -13.51 33.33 3.35
CA LEU A 261 -12.62 32.17 3.42
C LEU A 261 -11.24 32.52 3.99
N ALA A 262 -10.72 33.72 3.69
CA ALA A 262 -9.44 34.20 4.20
C ALA A 262 -9.44 34.52 5.72
N SER A 263 -10.61 34.61 6.37
CA SER A 263 -10.71 34.93 7.79
C SER A 263 -10.31 33.75 8.67
N ASP A 264 -9.24 33.92 9.46
CA ASP A 264 -8.75 32.88 10.39
C ASP A 264 -9.81 32.47 11.41
N GLY A 265 -10.51 33.45 12.00
CA GLY A 265 -11.59 33.19 12.95
C GLY A 265 -12.77 32.43 12.33
N PHE A 266 -13.05 32.63 11.04
CA PHE A 266 -14.05 31.85 10.34
C PHE A 266 -13.59 30.41 10.09
N ARG A 267 -12.34 30.21 9.63
CA ARG A 267 -11.78 28.86 9.44
C ARG A 267 -11.81 28.05 10.73
N HIS A 268 -11.45 28.65 11.87
CA HIS A 268 -11.54 27.98 13.17
C HIS A 268 -12.98 27.55 13.52
N ARG A 269 -14.00 28.36 13.21
CA ARG A 269 -15.41 27.96 13.40
C ARG A 269 -15.80 26.78 12.51
N VAL A 270 -15.38 26.77 11.24
CA VAL A 270 -15.64 25.64 10.33
C VAL A 270 -14.99 24.36 10.85
N VAL A 271 -13.77 24.44 11.38
CA VAL A 271 -13.09 23.30 11.99
C VAL A 271 -13.79 22.84 13.28
N ALA A 272 -14.29 23.77 14.10
CA ALA A 272 -15.03 23.46 15.32
C ALA A 272 -16.37 22.76 15.03
N ASP A 273 -17.11 23.21 14.00
CA ASP A 273 -18.36 22.57 13.55
C ASP A 273 -18.16 21.08 13.22
N ALA A 274 -17.00 20.72 12.67
CA ALA A 274 -16.70 19.37 12.23
C ALA A 274 -16.47 18.38 13.39
N GLN A 275 -16.31 18.88 14.64
CA GLN A 275 -16.15 18.07 15.86
C GLN A 275 -15.06 16.98 15.75
N GLY A 276 -13.98 17.25 15.00
CA GLY A 276 -12.88 16.30 14.79
C GLY A 276 -13.12 15.24 13.71
N HIS A 277 -14.25 15.29 13.00
CA HIS A 277 -14.56 14.40 11.89
C HIS A 277 -14.41 15.10 10.54
N LEU A 278 -14.05 14.35 9.49
CA LEU A 278 -14.09 14.88 8.13
C LEU A 278 -15.55 14.99 7.66
N PRO A 279 -15.95 16.12 7.03
CA PRO A 279 -17.32 16.31 6.57
C PRO A 279 -17.64 15.34 5.41
N PHE A 280 -18.85 14.75 5.44
CA PHE A 280 -19.40 13.97 4.34
C PHE A 280 -20.14 14.88 3.35
N ARG A 281 -20.86 15.88 3.87
CA ARG A 281 -21.61 16.89 3.12
C ARG A 281 -21.48 18.26 3.76
N LEU A 282 -21.83 19.33 3.03
CA LEU A 282 -21.78 20.68 3.60
C LEU A 282 -22.75 20.90 4.77
N ALA A 283 -23.85 20.12 4.88
CA ALA A 283 -24.74 20.18 6.05
C ALA A 283 -24.06 19.83 7.38
N ASP A 284 -22.93 19.12 7.34
CA ASP A 284 -22.13 18.82 8.52
C ASP A 284 -21.38 20.07 9.05
N LEU A 285 -21.42 21.18 8.29
CA LEU A 285 -20.73 22.45 8.58
C LEU A 285 -21.74 23.62 8.53
N PRO A 286 -22.68 23.72 9.50
CA PRO A 286 -23.76 24.71 9.47
C PRO A 286 -23.27 26.17 9.50
N SER A 287 -22.17 26.47 10.20
CA SER A 287 -21.55 27.80 10.22
C SER A 287 -21.00 28.18 8.84
N LEU A 288 -20.48 27.20 8.07
CA LEU A 288 -20.03 27.43 6.71
C LEU A 288 -21.20 27.82 5.80
N LEU A 289 -22.27 27.03 5.79
CA LEU A 289 -23.44 27.28 4.96
C LEU A 289 -24.08 28.63 5.25
N THR A 290 -24.31 28.93 6.53
CA THR A 290 -24.95 30.17 6.97
C THR A 290 -24.09 31.39 6.61
N ALA A 291 -22.78 31.32 6.85
CA ALA A 291 -21.88 32.42 6.54
C ALA A 291 -21.73 32.63 5.03
N VAL A 292 -21.63 31.56 4.24
CA VAL A 292 -21.56 31.65 2.77
C VAL A 292 -22.85 32.27 2.20
N ALA A 293 -24.01 31.77 2.62
CA ALA A 293 -25.32 32.27 2.22
C ALA A 293 -25.49 33.77 2.56
N GLY A 294 -25.13 34.17 3.78
CA GLY A 294 -25.15 35.57 4.19
C GLY A 294 -24.16 36.45 3.41
N CYS A 295 -22.95 35.96 3.19
CA CYS A 295 -21.87 36.68 2.50
C CYS A 295 -22.21 37.00 1.04
N VAL A 296 -22.83 36.06 0.33
CA VAL A 296 -23.28 36.25 -1.06
C VAL A 296 -24.70 36.80 -1.17
N ARG A 297 -25.36 37.09 -0.03
CA ARG A 297 -26.74 37.60 0.10
C ARG A 297 -27.79 36.69 -0.57
N ARG A 298 -27.65 35.38 -0.37
CA ARG A 298 -28.58 34.35 -0.86
C ARG A 298 -28.91 33.38 0.27
N PRO A 299 -29.89 33.70 1.14
CA PRO A 299 -30.22 32.84 2.28
C PRO A 299 -30.65 31.43 1.85
N TRP A 300 -31.27 31.30 0.68
CA TRP A 300 -31.70 30.04 0.08
C TRP A 300 -30.56 29.09 -0.33
N TYR A 301 -29.29 29.55 -0.35
CA TYR A 301 -28.14 28.66 -0.55
C TYR A 301 -27.97 27.63 0.56
N VAL A 302 -28.45 27.89 1.78
CA VAL A 302 -28.29 26.96 2.91
C VAL A 302 -28.92 25.60 2.56
N GLU A 303 -30.15 25.59 2.06
CA GLU A 303 -30.86 24.35 1.73
C GLU A 303 -30.28 23.66 0.50
N GLN A 304 -29.95 24.42 -0.54
CA GLN A 304 -29.48 23.85 -1.81
C GLN A 304 -28.07 23.24 -1.70
N LEU A 305 -27.18 23.89 -0.95
CA LEU A 305 -25.81 23.43 -0.76
C LEU A 305 -25.70 22.36 0.32
N ALA A 306 -26.70 22.20 1.20
CA ALA A 306 -26.66 21.22 2.30
C ALA A 306 -26.35 19.78 1.84
N ARG A 307 -26.83 19.40 0.65
CA ARG A 307 -26.63 18.05 0.08
C ARG A 307 -25.35 17.91 -0.74
N GLU A 308 -24.57 18.99 -0.88
CA GLU A 308 -23.36 18.98 -1.71
C GLU A 308 -22.25 18.16 -1.02
N THR A 309 -21.79 17.12 -1.70
CA THR A 309 -20.73 16.17 -1.29
C THR A 309 -19.47 16.29 -2.16
N SER A 310 -19.46 17.22 -3.11
CA SER A 310 -18.36 17.42 -4.06
C SER A 310 -18.29 18.88 -4.51
N GLY A 311 -17.36 19.21 -5.40
CA GLY A 311 -17.19 20.58 -5.89
C GLY A 311 -16.20 21.41 -5.07
N PRO A 312 -15.89 22.63 -5.53
CA PRO A 312 -14.81 23.46 -4.99
C PRO A 312 -15.04 23.92 -3.54
N LEU A 313 -16.29 24.22 -3.14
CA LEU A 313 -16.57 24.67 -1.78
C LEU A 313 -16.42 23.52 -0.79
N PHE A 314 -17.00 22.36 -1.11
CA PHE A 314 -16.80 21.13 -0.35
C PHE A 314 -15.32 20.75 -0.28
N ALA A 315 -14.59 20.83 -1.40
CA ALA A 315 -13.17 20.50 -1.43
C ALA A 315 -12.33 21.38 -0.49
N TRP A 316 -12.60 22.70 -0.49
CA TRP A 316 -11.95 23.61 0.45
C TRP A 316 -12.33 23.29 1.89
N ALA A 317 -13.61 23.07 2.18
CA ALA A 317 -14.09 22.78 3.53
C ALA A 317 -13.49 21.48 4.09
N TYR A 318 -13.47 20.43 3.27
CA TYR A 318 -12.85 19.14 3.57
C TYR A 318 -11.36 19.31 3.89
N GLN A 319 -10.62 20.06 3.08
CA GLN A 319 -9.20 20.32 3.34
C GLN A 319 -8.96 21.24 4.53
N CYS A 320 -9.87 22.18 4.80
CA CYS A 320 -9.79 23.07 5.96
C CYS A 320 -9.87 22.26 7.26
N VAL A 321 -10.84 21.34 7.36
CA VAL A 321 -10.97 20.42 8.49
C VAL A 321 -9.77 19.48 8.57
N ARG A 322 -9.34 18.91 7.44
CA ARG A 322 -8.19 17.99 7.38
C ARG A 322 -6.86 18.65 7.78
N ALA A 323 -6.70 19.95 7.56
CA ALA A 323 -5.47 20.68 7.88
C ALA A 323 -5.33 21.01 9.37
N GLN A 324 -6.33 20.70 10.21
CA GLN A 324 -6.30 20.94 11.65
C GLN A 324 -5.07 20.27 12.30
N GLY A 325 -4.24 21.07 12.99
CA GLY A 325 -3.01 20.59 13.64
C GLY A 325 -1.89 20.15 12.68
N GLY A 326 -2.02 20.46 11.37
CA GLY A 326 -1.12 20.01 10.32
C GLY A 326 0.07 20.95 10.06
N THR A 327 1.05 20.44 9.30
CA THR A 327 2.20 21.22 8.83
C THR A 327 1.79 22.35 7.87
N ARG A 328 2.66 23.34 7.65
CA ARG A 328 2.49 24.41 6.63
C ARG A 328 2.14 23.88 5.23
N ALA A 329 2.55 22.65 4.89
CA ALA A 329 2.18 22.01 3.63
C ALA A 329 0.68 21.62 3.56
N ALA A 330 0.05 21.30 4.69
CA ALA A 330 -1.38 21.04 4.76
C ALA A 330 -2.20 22.32 4.58
N GLU A 331 -1.75 23.44 5.16
CA GLU A 331 -2.35 24.76 4.95
C GLU A 331 -2.27 25.19 3.48
N GLN A 332 -1.13 24.95 2.81
CA GLN A 332 -0.99 25.20 1.38
C GLN A 332 -1.90 24.30 0.53
N ALA A 333 -2.13 23.06 0.94
CA ALA A 333 -3.00 22.13 0.23
C ALA A 333 -4.48 22.54 0.28
N MET A 334 -4.94 23.20 1.35
CA MET A 334 -6.30 23.74 1.47
C MET A 334 -6.63 24.77 0.39
N TRP A 335 -5.64 25.56 -0.02
CA TRP A 335 -5.82 26.59 -1.04
C TRP A 335 -5.63 26.08 -2.47
N ALA A 336 -5.18 24.83 -2.65
CA ALA A 336 -4.93 24.26 -3.96
C ALA A 336 -6.23 23.88 -4.67
N VAL A 337 -6.61 24.65 -5.69
CA VAL A 337 -7.74 24.30 -6.57
C VAL A 337 -7.38 23.12 -7.46
N ALA A 338 -8.05 21.99 -7.24
CA ALA A 338 -7.89 20.78 -8.03
C ALA A 338 -8.17 21.06 -9.53
N PRO A 339 -7.44 20.43 -10.48
CA PRO A 339 -7.65 20.66 -11.92
C PRO A 339 -9.10 20.52 -12.39
N ALA A 340 -9.84 19.59 -11.80
CA ALA A 340 -11.25 19.36 -12.12
C ALA A 340 -12.18 20.55 -11.79
N HIS A 341 -11.79 21.39 -10.82
CA HIS A 341 -12.54 22.55 -10.36
C HIS A 341 -12.01 23.87 -10.93
N ARG A 342 -10.91 23.84 -11.71
CA ARG A 342 -10.37 25.06 -12.33
C ARG A 342 -11.28 25.52 -13.45
N GLN A 343 -11.44 26.84 -13.55
CA GLN A 343 -12.12 27.45 -14.69
C GLN A 343 -11.43 27.05 -16.00
N LEU A 344 -12.22 26.74 -17.02
CA LEU A 344 -11.72 26.56 -18.36
C LEU A 344 -11.25 27.89 -18.94
N PRO A 345 -10.18 27.91 -19.76
CA PRO A 345 -9.86 29.09 -20.55
C PRO A 345 -11.05 29.51 -21.41
N LEU A 346 -11.31 30.81 -21.54
CA LEU A 346 -12.48 31.34 -22.27
C LEU A 346 -12.60 30.76 -23.69
N VAL A 347 -11.49 30.60 -24.41
CA VAL A 347 -11.48 30.01 -25.75
C VAL A 347 -11.96 28.55 -25.78
N ASP A 348 -11.56 27.76 -24.78
CA ASP A 348 -11.93 26.35 -24.67
C ASP A 348 -13.40 26.23 -24.23
N GLU A 349 -13.86 27.14 -23.36
CA GLU A 349 -15.22 27.19 -22.84
C GLU A 349 -16.25 27.67 -23.87
N LEU A 350 -15.91 28.69 -24.67
CA LEU A 350 -16.71 29.14 -25.81
C LEU A 350 -16.85 28.01 -26.84
N ALA A 351 -15.75 27.34 -27.18
CA ALA A 351 -15.78 26.21 -28.11
C ALA A 351 -16.60 25.02 -27.59
N ALA A 352 -16.54 24.74 -26.28
CA ALA A 352 -17.31 23.67 -25.66
C ALA A 352 -18.82 23.96 -25.69
N ARG A 353 -19.23 25.21 -25.47
CA ARG A 353 -20.65 25.59 -25.42
C ARG A 353 -21.27 25.89 -26.78
N ALA A 354 -20.51 26.39 -27.75
CA ALA A 354 -20.96 26.53 -29.13
C ALA A 354 -21.39 25.20 -29.77
N ARG A 355 -20.86 24.07 -29.29
CA ARG A 355 -21.18 22.72 -29.80
C ARG A 355 -22.50 22.13 -29.28
N VAL A 356 -23.15 22.80 -28.32
CA VAL A 356 -24.38 22.30 -27.66
C VAL A 356 -25.65 22.84 -28.35
N GLY A 357 -25.52 23.60 -29.45
CA GLY A 357 -26.66 24.08 -30.24
C GLY A 357 -27.44 22.97 -30.98
N SER A 358 -28.74 22.89 -30.69
CA SER A 358 -29.90 22.24 -31.37
C SER A 358 -29.81 20.84 -32.02
N GLY A 359 -28.67 20.14 -32.01
CA GLY A 359 -28.50 18.89 -32.78
C GLY A 359 -27.95 17.67 -32.03
N GLY A 360 -27.77 17.73 -30.70
CA GLY A 360 -27.51 16.54 -29.87
C GLY A 360 -26.26 15.70 -30.20
N ARG A 361 -25.35 16.15 -31.06
CA ARG A 361 -24.09 15.46 -31.36
C ARG A 361 -22.90 16.26 -30.82
N SER A 362 -22.33 15.76 -29.73
CA SER A 362 -21.09 16.28 -29.14
C SER A 362 -19.92 16.01 -30.10
N ALA A 363 -19.44 17.04 -30.80
CA ALA A 363 -18.13 16.99 -31.45
C ALA A 363 -17.03 16.99 -30.37
N GLU A 364 -16.04 16.09 -30.46
CA GLU A 364 -14.96 15.91 -29.47
C GLU A 364 -14.21 17.23 -29.17
N GLY A 365 -14.47 17.80 -28.00
CA GLY A 365 -13.85 19.04 -27.49
C GLY A 365 -12.34 18.91 -27.34
N LYS A 366 -11.59 20.02 -27.54
CA LYS A 366 -10.23 20.10 -27.01
C LYS A 366 -10.30 19.92 -25.48
N ARG A 367 -9.48 19.02 -24.96
CA ARG A 367 -9.55 18.43 -23.61
C ARG A 367 -9.45 19.46 -22.50
N ARG A 368 -10.01 19.15 -21.32
CA ARG A 368 -9.69 19.88 -20.08
C ARG A 368 -8.18 19.73 -19.80
N ARG A 369 -7.45 20.84 -19.76
CA ARG A 369 -6.00 20.85 -19.54
C ARG A 369 -5.66 20.18 -18.21
N GLY A 370 -4.80 19.16 -18.23
CA GLY A 370 -4.43 18.35 -17.05
C GLY A 370 -5.19 17.02 -16.89
N HIS A 371 -6.18 16.73 -17.75
CA HIS A 371 -6.84 15.43 -17.81
C HIS A 371 -6.29 14.60 -18.99
N SER A 372 -5.69 13.44 -18.70
CA SER A 372 -5.26 12.53 -19.76
C SER A 372 -6.46 11.72 -20.26
N ARG A 373 -6.54 11.49 -21.59
CA ARG A 373 -7.56 10.60 -22.18
C ARG A 373 -7.55 9.23 -21.51
N GLN A 374 -6.37 8.77 -21.16
CA GLN A 374 -6.17 7.56 -20.37
C GLN A 374 -6.85 7.61 -18.99
N ALA A 375 -6.86 8.75 -18.29
CA ALA A 375 -7.54 8.89 -17.00
C ALA A 375 -9.07 8.91 -17.15
N ASP A 376 -9.57 9.45 -18.27
CA ASP A 376 -11.01 9.47 -18.57
C ASP A 376 -11.50 8.07 -18.92
N GLU A 377 -10.77 7.36 -19.80
CA GLU A 377 -11.02 5.96 -20.15
C GLU A 377 -10.88 5.04 -18.92
N ALA A 378 -9.87 5.26 -18.07
CA ALA A 378 -9.70 4.48 -16.84
C ALA A 378 -10.83 4.72 -15.82
N PHE A 379 -11.35 5.95 -15.73
CA PHE A 379 -12.49 6.26 -14.88
C PHE A 379 -13.78 5.61 -15.43
N ALA A 380 -14.03 5.72 -16.74
CA ALA A 380 -15.18 5.09 -17.38
C ALA A 380 -15.16 3.56 -17.22
N ALA A 381 -14.00 2.92 -17.44
CA ALA A 381 -13.83 1.48 -17.21
C ALA A 381 -14.12 1.11 -15.75
N GLY A 382 -13.58 1.86 -14.79
CA GLY A 382 -13.85 1.63 -13.37
C GLY A 382 -15.31 1.79 -12.99
N LEU A 383 -16.01 2.77 -13.57
CA LEU A 383 -17.44 2.99 -13.35
C LEU A 383 -18.29 1.82 -13.87
N VAL A 384 -17.92 1.21 -15.00
CA VAL A 384 -18.58 0.00 -15.52
C VAL A 384 -18.42 -1.17 -14.55
N HIS A 385 -17.22 -1.40 -14.01
CA HIS A 385 -16.97 -2.46 -13.03
C HIS A 385 -17.67 -2.17 -11.68
N ALA A 386 -17.71 -0.92 -11.23
CA ALA A 386 -18.45 -0.49 -10.06
C ALA A 386 -19.96 -0.75 -10.23
N SER A 387 -20.52 -0.42 -11.39
CA SER A 387 -21.95 -0.66 -11.70
C SER A 387 -22.29 -2.16 -11.74
N ARG A 388 -21.35 -3.02 -12.17
CA ARG A 388 -21.52 -4.48 -12.08
C ARG A 388 -21.52 -4.94 -10.62
N TYR A 389 -20.55 -4.51 -9.83
CA TYR A 389 -20.46 -4.87 -8.41
C TYR A 389 -21.70 -4.46 -7.62
N VAL A 390 -22.24 -3.26 -7.87
CA VAL A 390 -23.46 -2.80 -7.20
C VAL A 390 -24.68 -3.63 -7.58
N ARG A 391 -24.78 -4.11 -8.82
CA ARG A 391 -25.88 -5.03 -9.19
C ARG A 391 -25.81 -6.36 -8.45
N GLU A 392 -24.61 -6.84 -8.12
CA GLU A 392 -24.42 -8.11 -7.43
C GLU A 392 -24.54 -7.98 -5.90
N HIS A 393 -24.07 -6.87 -5.33
CA HIS A 393 -23.92 -6.71 -3.88
C HIS A 393 -24.77 -5.58 -3.26
N GLY A 394 -25.41 -4.74 -4.08
CA GLY A 394 -26.28 -3.64 -3.65
C GLY A 394 -25.59 -2.44 -3.01
N ASN A 395 -24.26 -2.37 -3.00
CA ASN A 395 -23.48 -1.26 -2.44
C ASN A 395 -22.04 -1.24 -3.00
N LEU A 396 -21.30 -0.15 -2.75
CA LEU A 396 -19.89 0.04 -3.12
C LEU A 396 -18.91 -0.14 -1.95
N ALA A 397 -19.27 -0.91 -0.90
CA ALA A 397 -18.34 -1.24 0.18
C ALA A 397 -17.35 -2.36 -0.22
N VAL A 398 -16.53 -2.07 -1.22
CA VAL A 398 -15.60 -2.99 -1.88
C VAL A 398 -14.30 -3.12 -1.05
N PRO A 399 -13.89 -4.33 -0.63
CA PRO A 399 -12.57 -4.52 -0.04
C PRO A 399 -11.45 -4.18 -1.02
N GLN A 400 -10.34 -3.59 -0.54
CA GLN A 400 -9.28 -3.02 -1.38
C GLN A 400 -8.64 -4.03 -2.36
N ASP A 401 -8.61 -5.31 -2.01
CA ASP A 401 -8.04 -6.40 -2.80
C ASP A 401 -9.01 -7.01 -3.82
N THR A 402 -10.25 -6.52 -3.91
CA THR A 402 -11.28 -7.04 -4.83
C THR A 402 -10.88 -6.87 -6.29
N VAL A 403 -10.98 -7.96 -7.05
CA VAL A 403 -10.74 -8.02 -8.49
C VAL A 403 -11.95 -8.61 -9.21
N ILE A 404 -12.47 -7.89 -10.22
CA ILE A 404 -13.59 -8.33 -11.07
C ILE A 404 -13.08 -8.42 -12.51
N ASP A 405 -13.14 -9.60 -13.13
CA ASP A 405 -12.70 -9.81 -14.52
C ASP A 405 -11.28 -9.25 -14.82
N SER A 406 -10.35 -9.49 -13.88
CA SER A 406 -8.97 -8.95 -13.90
C SER A 406 -8.83 -7.43 -13.64
N TYR A 407 -9.93 -6.70 -13.44
CA TYR A 407 -9.93 -5.29 -13.04
C TYR A 407 -9.84 -5.14 -11.52
N ARG A 408 -8.88 -4.34 -11.04
CA ARG A 408 -8.61 -4.09 -9.61
C ARG A 408 -9.60 -3.07 -9.04
N LEU A 409 -10.88 -3.43 -8.94
CA LEU A 409 -11.95 -2.51 -8.53
C LEU A 409 -11.70 -1.90 -7.14
N GLY A 410 -11.28 -2.70 -6.16
CA GLY A 410 -11.04 -2.21 -4.79
C GLY A 410 -9.93 -1.16 -4.72
N GLU A 411 -8.83 -1.39 -5.44
CA GLU A 411 -7.72 -0.43 -5.54
C GLU A 411 -8.14 0.83 -6.28
N TRP A 412 -8.89 0.69 -7.37
CA TRP A 412 -9.41 1.82 -8.13
C TRP A 412 -10.33 2.70 -7.26
N LEU A 413 -11.32 2.11 -6.58
CA LEU A 413 -12.27 2.84 -5.75
C LEU A 413 -11.56 3.55 -4.59
N SER A 414 -10.61 2.88 -3.94
CA SER A 414 -9.79 3.46 -2.87
C SER A 414 -8.97 4.67 -3.36
N ASN A 415 -8.40 4.58 -4.58
CA ASN A 415 -7.67 5.70 -5.18
C ASN A 415 -8.60 6.89 -5.52
N VAL A 416 -9.82 6.61 -5.99
CA VAL A 416 -10.83 7.63 -6.27
C VAL A 416 -11.25 8.32 -4.96
N GLN A 417 -11.58 7.56 -3.92
CA GLN A 417 -11.95 8.06 -2.58
C GLN A 417 -10.85 8.93 -1.96
N THR A 418 -9.58 8.52 -2.07
CA THR A 418 -8.43 9.29 -1.54
C THR A 418 -8.35 10.71 -2.12
N ARG A 419 -8.89 10.90 -3.33
CA ARG A 419 -8.95 12.19 -4.03
C ARG A 419 -10.39 12.65 -4.30
N ALA A 420 -11.37 12.21 -3.51
CA ALA A 420 -12.78 12.54 -3.73
C ALA A 420 -13.07 14.05 -3.72
N TRP A 421 -12.34 14.82 -2.92
CA TRP A 421 -12.42 16.29 -2.93
C TRP A 421 -11.92 16.91 -4.26
N ALA A 422 -11.12 16.20 -5.05
CA ALA A 422 -10.47 16.69 -6.26
C ALA A 422 -11.09 16.15 -7.57
N ILE A 423 -12.11 15.28 -7.50
CA ILE A 423 -12.77 14.76 -8.71
C ILE A 423 -13.81 15.75 -9.23
N ALA A 424 -14.10 15.63 -10.53
CA ALA A 424 -15.09 16.48 -11.18
C ALA A 424 -16.52 16.16 -10.64
N PRO A 425 -17.40 17.16 -10.47
CA PRO A 425 -18.74 16.95 -9.90
C PRO A 425 -19.58 15.90 -10.64
N ASP A 426 -19.46 15.82 -11.97
CA ASP A 426 -20.12 14.80 -12.81
C ASP A 426 -19.67 13.38 -12.47
N ARG A 427 -18.38 13.18 -12.15
CA ARG A 427 -17.84 11.88 -11.72
C ARG A 427 -18.30 11.51 -10.32
N ALA A 428 -18.31 12.47 -9.41
CA ALA A 428 -18.82 12.28 -8.06
C ALA A 428 -20.30 11.89 -8.11
N GLN A 429 -21.09 12.58 -8.94
CA GLN A 429 -22.50 12.28 -9.14
C GLN A 429 -22.71 10.89 -9.74
N ALA A 430 -21.93 10.49 -10.74
CA ALA A 430 -22.01 9.16 -11.33
C ALA A 430 -21.80 8.04 -10.31
N LEU A 431 -20.89 8.23 -9.34
CA LEU A 431 -20.67 7.29 -8.24
C LEU A 431 -21.77 7.38 -7.18
N ALA A 432 -22.25 8.59 -6.85
CA ALA A 432 -23.33 8.80 -5.89
C ALA A 432 -24.67 8.19 -6.34
N VAL A 433 -24.91 8.12 -7.65
CA VAL A 433 -26.07 7.40 -8.22
C VAL A 433 -25.97 5.90 -7.98
N LEU A 434 -24.76 5.33 -7.99
CA LEU A 434 -24.55 3.91 -7.73
C LEU A 434 -24.66 3.59 -6.23
N ASP A 435 -24.02 4.40 -5.39
CA ASP A 435 -24.10 4.30 -3.94
C ASP A 435 -23.88 5.69 -3.32
N PRO A 436 -24.87 6.25 -2.60
CA PRO A 436 -24.70 7.54 -1.91
C PRO A 436 -23.50 7.54 -0.95
N TRP A 437 -23.14 6.37 -0.40
CA TRP A 437 -22.04 6.18 0.53
C TRP A 437 -20.77 5.69 -0.16
N TRP A 438 -20.55 6.03 -1.43
CA TRP A 438 -19.30 5.69 -2.12
C TRP A 438 -18.08 6.44 -1.55
N ASN A 439 -18.26 7.64 -0.97
CA ASN A 439 -17.19 8.45 -0.36
C ASN A 439 -17.41 8.61 1.14
N ILE A 440 -16.99 7.61 1.91
CA ILE A 440 -17.18 7.59 3.37
C ILE A 440 -16.04 8.34 4.10
N PRO A 441 -16.35 9.08 5.17
CA PRO A 441 -15.33 9.62 6.09
C PRO A 441 -14.84 8.59 7.12
N TRP A 442 -15.44 7.39 7.16
CA TRP A 442 -15.06 6.25 8.02
C TRP A 442 -14.46 5.09 7.21
N SER A 443 -14.20 3.94 7.86
CA SER A 443 -13.57 2.79 7.20
C SER A 443 -14.58 1.93 6.41
N VAL A 444 -14.15 1.38 5.27
CA VAL A 444 -14.98 0.42 4.48
C VAL A 444 -15.39 -0.77 5.34
N GLN A 445 -14.55 -1.19 6.30
CA GLN A 445 -14.90 -2.27 7.22
C GLN A 445 -16.12 -1.92 8.09
N TRP A 446 -16.19 -0.69 8.63
CA TRP A 446 -17.35 -0.24 9.38
C TRP A 446 -18.62 -0.30 8.52
N GLN A 447 -18.55 0.19 7.28
CA GLN A 447 -19.67 0.20 6.34
C GLN A 447 -20.16 -1.23 6.02
N ARG A 448 -19.25 -2.19 5.87
CA ARG A 448 -19.61 -3.60 5.64
C ARG A 448 -20.27 -4.24 6.85
N SER A 449 -19.80 -3.97 8.06
CA SER A 449 -20.47 -4.43 9.28
C SER A 449 -21.86 -3.82 9.42
N TYR A 450 -22.00 -2.53 9.10
CA TYR A 450 -23.29 -1.87 9.05
C TYR A 450 -24.25 -2.54 8.06
N TYR A 451 -23.85 -2.80 6.81
CA TYR A 451 -24.72 -3.47 5.84
C TYR A 451 -25.14 -4.86 6.32
N ARG A 452 -24.26 -5.63 6.97
CA ARG A 452 -24.64 -6.91 7.59
C ARG A 452 -25.67 -6.73 8.70
N ALA A 453 -25.55 -5.69 9.53
CA ALA A 453 -26.51 -5.36 10.56
C ALA A 453 -27.85 -4.90 9.98
N ARG A 454 -27.83 -4.08 8.92
CA ARG A 454 -29.02 -3.64 8.18
C ARG A 454 -29.74 -4.80 7.51
N ASP A 455 -29.01 -5.67 6.81
CA ASP A 455 -29.58 -6.83 6.13
C ASP A 455 -30.16 -7.83 7.14
N HIS A 456 -29.50 -7.99 8.30
CA HIS A 456 -30.06 -8.73 9.42
C HIS A 456 -31.35 -8.06 9.96
N ALA A 457 -31.35 -6.75 10.14
CA ALA A 457 -32.51 -6.01 10.65
C ALA A 457 -33.71 -6.09 9.69
N ALA A 458 -33.45 -6.11 8.39
CA ALA A 458 -34.48 -6.29 7.37
C ALA A 458 -35.15 -7.67 7.42
N VAL A 459 -34.44 -8.71 7.86
CA VAL A 459 -34.95 -10.09 7.92
C VAL A 459 -35.50 -10.44 9.31
N ALA A 460 -34.83 -10.03 10.37
CA ALA A 460 -35.12 -10.44 11.75
C ALA A 460 -35.73 -9.33 12.62
N GLY A 461 -35.91 -8.12 12.08
CA GLY A 461 -36.33 -6.93 12.82
C GLY A 461 -35.16 -6.18 13.49
N PRO A 462 -35.42 -5.00 14.10
CA PRO A 462 -34.39 -4.15 14.67
C PRO A 462 -33.52 -4.88 15.72
N PRO A 463 -32.18 -4.68 15.74
CA PRO A 463 -31.32 -5.35 16.70
C PRO A 463 -31.64 -4.90 18.14
N ASN A 464 -31.91 -5.87 19.02
CA ASN A 464 -32.24 -5.58 20.41
C ASN A 464 -30.97 -5.35 21.25
N ALA A 465 -30.64 -4.07 21.49
CA ALA A 465 -29.49 -3.66 22.29
C ALA A 465 -29.57 -4.14 23.75
N ALA A 466 -30.74 -4.01 24.38
CA ALA A 466 -30.96 -4.41 25.78
C ALA A 466 -30.79 -5.92 26.00
N ALA A 467 -31.04 -6.75 24.98
CA ALA A 467 -30.84 -8.19 25.04
C ALA A 467 -29.45 -8.65 24.54
N GLY A 468 -28.52 -7.72 24.26
CA GLY A 468 -27.18 -8.06 23.78
C GLY A 468 -27.13 -8.55 22.33
N PHE A 469 -28.02 -8.03 21.49
CA PHE A 469 -28.12 -8.30 20.06
C PHE A 469 -28.32 -9.79 19.72
N PRO A 470 -29.37 -10.45 20.27
CA PRO A 470 -29.68 -11.84 19.96
C PRO A 470 -29.97 -12.01 18.45
N GLY A 471 -29.77 -13.22 17.92
CA GLY A 471 -30.00 -13.50 16.49
C GLY A 471 -28.93 -12.99 15.52
N THR A 472 -28.11 -12.00 15.91
CA THR A 472 -26.97 -11.56 15.11
C THR A 472 -25.82 -12.59 15.14
N GLN A 473 -24.99 -12.63 14.09
CA GLN A 473 -23.70 -13.36 14.14
C GLN A 473 -22.79 -12.76 15.23
N ILE A 474 -21.98 -13.59 15.90
CA ILE A 474 -21.16 -13.20 17.07
C ILE A 474 -20.36 -11.92 16.82
N LEU A 475 -19.62 -11.87 15.71
CA LEU A 475 -18.78 -10.70 15.37
C LEU A 475 -19.62 -9.45 15.08
N ASN A 476 -20.82 -9.60 14.54
CA ASN A 476 -21.70 -8.46 14.25
C ASN A 476 -22.36 -7.92 15.51
N GLY A 477 -22.78 -8.80 16.43
CA GLY A 477 -23.31 -8.41 17.73
C GLY A 477 -22.26 -7.75 18.63
N GLU A 478 -21.02 -8.27 18.65
CA GLU A 478 -19.89 -7.62 19.33
C GLU A 478 -19.58 -6.25 18.71
N TRP A 479 -19.62 -6.13 17.37
CA TRP A 479 -19.44 -4.86 16.69
C TRP A 479 -20.54 -3.84 17.02
N LEU A 480 -21.82 -4.25 17.03
CA LEU A 480 -22.95 -3.40 17.40
C LEU A 480 -22.84 -2.89 18.84
N TYR A 481 -22.47 -3.77 19.78
CA TYR A 481 -22.21 -3.37 21.16
C TYR A 481 -21.14 -2.28 21.25
N LEU A 482 -20.01 -2.45 20.54
CA LEU A 482 -18.95 -1.43 20.49
C LEU A 482 -19.43 -0.12 19.85
N GLN A 483 -20.38 -0.15 18.92
CA GLN A 483 -20.95 1.08 18.36
C GLN A 483 -21.80 1.80 19.42
N CYS A 484 -22.56 1.06 20.22
CA CYS A 484 -23.35 1.63 21.30
C CYS A 484 -22.47 2.25 22.40
N THR A 485 -21.35 1.61 22.78
CA THR A 485 -20.44 2.16 23.80
C THR A 485 -19.76 3.45 23.37
N HIS A 486 -19.60 3.66 22.06
CA HIS A 486 -18.97 4.84 21.48
C HIS A 486 -19.96 5.73 20.73
N TYR A 487 -21.26 5.59 20.96
CA TYR A 487 -22.30 6.19 20.11
C TYR A 487 -22.14 7.71 19.97
N SER A 488 -21.82 8.41 21.06
CA SER A 488 -21.64 9.87 21.08
C SER A 488 -20.41 10.37 20.31
N THR A 489 -19.42 9.51 20.06
CA THR A 489 -18.21 9.85 19.30
C THR A 489 -18.25 9.35 17.86
N LEU A 490 -19.34 8.69 17.45
CA LEU A 490 -19.56 8.30 16.06
C LEU A 490 -19.86 9.53 15.20
N HIS A 491 -19.46 9.47 13.94
CA HIS A 491 -19.80 10.48 12.95
C HIS A 491 -21.32 10.70 12.89
N PRO A 492 -21.85 11.94 12.72
CA PRO A 492 -23.29 12.19 12.69
C PRO A 492 -24.06 11.30 11.70
N GLU A 493 -23.52 11.08 10.50
CA GLU A 493 -24.09 10.14 9.53
C GLU A 493 -24.03 8.66 9.97
N GLN A 494 -23.02 8.23 10.75
CA GLN A 494 -23.02 6.89 11.34
C GLN A 494 -24.12 6.73 12.38
N GLN A 495 -24.37 7.76 13.19
CA GLN A 495 -25.48 7.77 14.15
C GLN A 495 -26.83 7.71 13.43
N ARG A 496 -27.01 8.45 12.31
CA ARG A 496 -28.22 8.33 11.46
C ARG A 496 -28.39 6.92 10.91
N LEU A 497 -27.35 6.35 10.31
CA LEU A 497 -27.40 4.98 9.77
C LEU A 497 -27.76 3.95 10.83
N LEU A 498 -27.21 4.07 12.05
CA LEU A 498 -27.54 3.19 13.18
C LEU A 498 -28.97 3.40 13.68
N ALA A 499 -29.44 4.64 13.74
CA ALA A 499 -30.83 4.95 14.09
C ALA A 499 -31.82 4.35 13.08
N ASP A 500 -31.49 4.34 11.79
CA ASP A 500 -32.32 3.73 10.73
C ASP A 500 -32.52 2.22 10.93
N ILE A 501 -31.60 1.53 11.60
CA ILE A 501 -31.74 0.10 11.95
C ILE A 501 -32.27 -0.10 13.38
N GLY A 502 -32.71 0.95 14.07
CA GLY A 502 -33.29 0.90 15.41
C GLY A 502 -32.31 1.09 16.57
N ILE A 503 -31.04 1.39 16.31
CA ILE A 503 -30.04 1.72 17.33
C ILE A 503 -30.01 3.25 17.50
N THR A 504 -30.98 3.77 18.25
CA THR A 504 -31.02 5.19 18.64
C THR A 504 -30.08 5.48 19.81
N ALA A 505 -29.85 6.76 20.13
CA ALA A 505 -29.07 7.15 21.31
C ALA A 505 -29.63 6.58 22.62
N GLU A 506 -30.95 6.41 22.73
CA GLU A 506 -31.60 5.76 23.88
C GLU A 506 -31.36 4.25 23.90
N ALA A 507 -31.57 3.57 22.76
CA ALA A 507 -31.31 2.15 22.65
C ALA A 507 -29.84 1.81 22.94
N ALA A 508 -28.90 2.65 22.45
CA ALA A 508 -27.47 2.50 22.71
C ALA A 508 -27.11 2.58 24.20
N ARG A 509 -27.81 3.40 25.00
CA ARG A 509 -27.61 3.48 26.46
C ARG A 509 -28.01 2.18 27.17
N THR A 510 -28.98 1.46 26.63
CA THR A 510 -29.44 0.18 27.20
C THR A 510 -28.61 -1.02 26.74
N ALA A 511 -27.61 -0.82 25.88
CA ALA A 511 -26.89 -1.91 25.23
C ALA A 511 -26.11 -2.78 26.24
N LEU A 512 -26.38 -4.09 26.23
CA LEU A 512 -25.62 -5.07 26.99
C LEU A 512 -24.58 -5.78 26.11
N PRO A 513 -23.41 -6.15 26.66
CA PRO A 513 -22.46 -6.98 25.92
C PRO A 513 -23.10 -8.35 25.67
N ARG A 514 -22.88 -8.90 24.47
CA ARG A 514 -23.34 -10.26 24.12
C ARG A 514 -22.77 -11.33 25.06
N ARG A 515 -21.59 -11.08 25.65
CA ARG A 515 -20.97 -11.96 26.65
C ARG A 515 -21.20 -11.38 28.05
N MET A 516 -21.77 -12.19 28.95
CA MET A 516 -21.96 -11.89 30.37
C MET A 516 -20.66 -11.34 31.01
N PRO A 517 -20.75 -10.34 31.91
CA PRO A 517 -19.61 -9.86 32.69
C PRO A 517 -18.88 -10.99 33.41
N ILE A 518 -17.54 -10.88 33.51
CA ILE A 518 -16.66 -11.92 34.09
C ILE A 518 -17.11 -12.32 35.52
N GLN A 519 -17.60 -11.37 36.30
CA GLN A 519 -18.09 -11.59 37.66
C GLN A 519 -19.36 -12.45 37.68
N ALA A 520 -20.38 -12.11 36.89
CA ALA A 520 -21.61 -12.88 36.77
C ALA A 520 -21.35 -14.31 36.23
N GLY A 521 -20.40 -14.45 35.30
CA GLY A 521 -19.94 -15.75 34.81
C GLY A 521 -19.17 -16.56 35.87
N PHE A 522 -18.47 -15.89 36.79
CA PHE A 522 -17.79 -16.52 37.91
C PHE A 522 -18.80 -17.02 38.97
N GLU A 523 -19.75 -16.18 39.36
CA GLU A 523 -20.80 -16.53 40.34
C GLU A 523 -21.68 -17.70 39.87
N THR A 524 -22.02 -17.72 38.58
CA THR A 524 -22.73 -18.85 37.96
C THR A 524 -21.90 -20.13 38.05
N GLY A 525 -20.61 -20.07 37.68
CA GLY A 525 -19.72 -21.22 37.77
C GLY A 525 -19.47 -21.70 39.21
N LEU A 526 -19.39 -20.77 40.17
CA LEU A 526 -19.23 -21.07 41.59
C LEU A 526 -20.47 -21.75 42.18
N THR A 527 -21.66 -21.35 41.74
CA THR A 527 -22.93 -21.99 42.13
C THR A 527 -22.96 -23.45 41.66
N HIS A 528 -22.63 -23.71 40.39
CA HIS A 528 -22.54 -25.08 39.88
C HIS A 528 -21.44 -25.90 40.56
N ALA A 529 -20.31 -25.27 40.94
CA ALA A 529 -19.25 -25.93 41.70
C ALA A 529 -19.74 -26.37 43.09
N ARG A 530 -20.50 -25.53 43.81
CA ARG A 530 -21.11 -25.87 45.11
C ARG A 530 -22.08 -27.04 45.00
N SER A 531 -22.97 -27.00 44.00
CA SER A 531 -23.90 -28.11 43.74
C SER A 531 -23.17 -29.42 43.43
N TYR A 532 -22.11 -29.36 42.61
CA TYR A 532 -21.30 -30.54 42.29
C TYR A 532 -20.58 -31.12 43.51
N VAL A 533 -20.04 -30.27 44.40
CA VAL A 533 -19.43 -30.74 45.66
C VAL A 533 -20.46 -31.34 46.60
N ALA A 534 -21.65 -30.76 46.70
CA ALA A 534 -22.72 -31.34 47.51
C ALA A 534 -23.11 -32.76 47.04
N GLU A 535 -23.05 -33.03 45.73
CA GLU A 535 -23.40 -34.32 45.14
C GLU A 535 -22.25 -35.35 45.14
N HIS A 536 -21.01 -34.91 44.94
CA HIS A 536 -19.88 -35.81 44.70
C HIS A 536 -18.74 -35.69 45.73
N GLY A 537 -18.77 -34.68 46.59
CA GLY A 537 -17.80 -34.45 47.67
C GLY A 537 -16.44 -33.89 47.24
N HIS A 538 -16.24 -33.55 45.96
CA HIS A 538 -14.99 -33.00 45.41
C HIS A 538 -15.20 -32.30 44.05
N LEU A 539 -14.28 -31.43 43.63
CA LEU A 539 -14.30 -30.74 42.32
C LEU A 539 -13.49 -31.42 41.20
N ALA A 540 -13.12 -32.70 41.37
CA ALA A 540 -12.45 -33.51 40.34
C ALA A 540 -13.44 -34.08 39.29
N VAL A 541 -13.95 -33.23 38.39
CA VAL A 541 -14.91 -33.60 37.32
C VAL A 541 -14.26 -34.49 36.23
N SER A 542 -14.92 -35.60 35.86
CA SER A 542 -14.51 -36.54 34.79
C SER A 542 -15.14 -36.21 33.43
N GLY A 543 -14.64 -36.77 32.31
CA GLY A 543 -15.14 -36.56 30.92
C GLY A 543 -14.78 -35.22 30.26
N LYS A 544 -14.33 -35.20 29.01
CA LYS A 544 -13.85 -33.98 28.30
C LYS A 544 -14.97 -32.96 28.02
N ASP A 545 -16.20 -33.44 27.85
CA ASP A 545 -17.40 -32.67 27.51
C ASP A 545 -18.49 -32.75 28.60
N ALA A 546 -18.10 -32.97 29.86
CA ALA A 546 -19.05 -33.12 30.96
C ALA A 546 -19.80 -31.80 31.22
N MET A 547 -21.07 -31.80 30.82
CA MET A 547 -22.05 -30.77 31.15
C MET A 547 -22.71 -31.17 32.47
N TYR A 548 -22.47 -30.39 33.53
CA TYR A 548 -23.14 -30.58 34.81
C TYR A 548 -24.33 -29.64 34.86
N GLN A 549 -25.56 -30.18 34.89
CA GLN A 549 -26.80 -29.40 34.83
C GLN A 549 -26.82 -28.39 33.66
N GLY A 550 -26.31 -28.79 32.50
CA GLY A 550 -26.21 -27.92 31.32
C GLY A 550 -25.06 -26.90 31.34
N TYR A 551 -24.24 -26.86 32.39
CA TYR A 551 -23.08 -25.98 32.50
C TYR A 551 -21.75 -26.73 32.24
N PRO A 552 -20.81 -26.19 31.44
CA PRO A 552 -19.52 -26.84 31.15
C PRO A 552 -18.51 -26.69 32.31
N LEU A 553 -18.85 -27.27 33.46
CA LEU A 553 -18.15 -27.10 34.73
C LEU A 553 -16.67 -27.48 34.66
N ARG A 554 -16.33 -28.58 33.95
CA ARG A 554 -14.93 -29.02 33.81
C ARG A 554 -14.07 -27.98 33.10
N SER A 555 -14.52 -27.46 31.96
CA SER A 555 -13.79 -26.46 31.18
C SER A 555 -13.60 -25.18 31.98
N TRP A 556 -14.63 -24.78 32.73
CA TRP A 556 -14.55 -23.65 33.64
C TRP A 556 -13.51 -23.86 34.75
N LEU A 557 -13.54 -25.00 35.47
CA LEU A 557 -12.56 -25.32 36.52
C LEU A 557 -11.12 -25.41 35.98
N VAL A 558 -10.90 -25.92 34.76
CA VAL A 558 -9.58 -25.94 34.12
C VAL A 558 -9.04 -24.52 33.93
N HIS A 559 -9.88 -23.58 33.49
CA HIS A 559 -9.48 -22.18 33.36
C HIS A 559 -9.18 -21.55 34.72
N GLN A 560 -9.99 -21.82 35.75
CA GLN A 560 -9.73 -21.31 37.11
C GLN A 560 -8.42 -21.85 37.70
N ARG A 561 -8.12 -23.15 37.53
CA ARG A 561 -6.86 -23.75 38.00
C ARG A 561 -5.65 -23.14 37.30
N ARG A 562 -5.75 -22.92 35.98
CA ARG A 562 -4.69 -22.26 35.20
C ARG A 562 -4.44 -20.84 35.68
N ARG A 563 -5.50 -20.10 36.01
CA ARG A 563 -5.42 -18.74 36.53
C ARG A 563 -4.81 -18.70 37.94
N ALA A 564 -5.20 -19.62 38.82
CA ALA A 564 -4.63 -19.73 40.16
C ALA A 564 -3.13 -20.06 40.14
N ARG A 565 -2.69 -20.99 39.26
CA ARG A 565 -1.26 -21.32 39.10
C ARG A 565 -0.42 -20.19 38.50
N GLY A 566 -1.04 -19.25 37.80
CA GLY A 566 -0.36 -18.10 37.20
C GLY A 566 -0.24 -16.88 38.11
N ASN A 567 -0.98 -16.85 39.23
CA ASN A 567 -0.98 -15.74 40.17
C ASN A 567 -0.10 -16.07 41.38
N ARG A 568 0.71 -15.09 41.80
CA ARG A 568 1.61 -15.22 42.96
C ARG A 568 0.86 -15.18 44.30
N GLU A 569 -0.33 -14.55 44.32
CA GLU A 569 -1.17 -14.39 45.50
C GLU A 569 -2.57 -14.96 45.28
N ALA A 570 -3.22 -15.38 46.38
CA ALA A 570 -4.56 -15.96 46.37
C ALA A 570 -5.61 -14.90 46.00
N THR A 571 -6.14 -15.01 44.78
CA THR A 571 -7.21 -14.15 44.31
C THR A 571 -8.51 -14.38 45.07
N GLU A 572 -9.42 -13.41 45.05
CA GLU A 572 -10.78 -13.57 45.59
C GLU A 572 -11.50 -14.79 45.00
N HIS A 573 -11.31 -15.06 43.70
CA HIS A 573 -11.85 -16.24 43.04
C HIS A 573 -11.24 -17.55 43.57
N SER A 574 -9.94 -17.56 43.87
CA SER A 574 -9.26 -18.72 44.47
C SER A 574 -9.78 -18.97 45.88
N ARG A 575 -9.86 -17.93 46.72
CA ARG A 575 -10.39 -18.01 48.08
C ARG A 575 -11.84 -18.53 48.12
N ALA A 576 -12.67 -18.08 47.18
CA ALA A 576 -14.05 -18.56 47.06
C ALA A 576 -14.14 -20.04 46.65
N LEU A 577 -13.20 -20.55 45.86
CA LEU A 577 -13.13 -21.97 45.48
C LEU A 577 -12.48 -22.83 46.58
N ASP A 578 -11.47 -22.32 47.28
CA ASP A 578 -10.85 -22.96 48.45
C ASP A 578 -11.89 -23.22 49.55
N ALA A 579 -12.83 -22.29 49.73
CA ALA A 579 -13.96 -22.45 50.66
C ALA A 579 -14.99 -23.51 50.23
N VAL A 580 -14.99 -23.91 48.95
CA VAL A 580 -15.91 -24.92 48.40
C VAL A 580 -15.27 -26.31 48.40
N ASP A 581 -14.01 -26.41 47.98
CA ASP A 581 -13.20 -27.64 48.04
C ASP A 581 -11.73 -27.22 48.23
N PRO A 582 -11.12 -27.44 49.40
CA PRO A 582 -9.71 -27.11 49.64
C PRO A 582 -8.74 -27.75 48.64
N TRP A 583 -9.15 -28.86 48.02
CA TRP A 583 -8.38 -29.60 47.03
C TRP A 583 -8.89 -29.36 45.61
N TRP A 584 -9.52 -28.23 45.31
CA TRP A 584 -9.99 -27.92 43.95
C TRP A 584 -8.85 -27.75 42.94
N ASN A 585 -7.66 -27.30 43.39
CA ASN A 585 -6.43 -27.18 42.61
C ASN A 585 -5.24 -27.87 43.32
N PRO A 586 -5.23 -29.21 43.39
CA PRO A 586 -4.24 -29.94 44.17
C PRO A 586 -2.86 -29.98 43.46
N PRO A 587 -1.78 -30.24 44.21
CA PRO A 587 -0.44 -30.44 43.63
C PRO A 587 -0.30 -31.78 42.89
N TRP A 588 -1.24 -32.72 43.08
CA TRP A 588 -1.31 -34.00 42.37
C TRP A 588 -2.32 -34.02 41.21
N VAL A 589 -2.35 -35.13 40.47
CA VAL A 589 -3.27 -35.34 39.34
C VAL A 589 -4.72 -35.59 39.79
N LEU A 590 -5.71 -35.04 39.08
CA LEU A 590 -7.13 -35.18 39.42
C LEU A 590 -7.67 -36.62 39.27
N THR A 591 -6.94 -37.52 38.60
CA THR A 591 -7.21 -38.96 38.63
C THR A 591 -7.03 -39.52 40.04
N TRP A 592 -5.95 -39.14 40.72
CA TRP A 592 -5.68 -39.54 42.10
C TRP A 592 -6.80 -39.10 43.04
N GLN A 593 -7.25 -37.84 42.92
CA GLN A 593 -8.33 -37.30 43.76
C GLN A 593 -9.68 -38.03 43.54
N ARG A 594 -9.95 -38.48 42.30
CA ARG A 594 -11.15 -39.28 41.99
C ARG A 594 -11.06 -40.68 42.59
N SER A 595 -9.92 -41.35 42.42
CA SER A 595 -9.67 -42.68 43.00
C SER A 595 -9.71 -42.63 44.54
N TYR A 596 -9.16 -41.57 45.15
CA TYR A 596 -9.28 -41.32 46.59
C TYR A 596 -10.73 -41.12 47.03
N ALA A 597 -11.52 -40.29 46.31
CA ALA A 597 -12.93 -40.10 46.64
C ALA A 597 -13.76 -41.38 46.50
N GLN A 598 -13.44 -42.25 45.55
CA GLN A 598 -14.04 -43.57 45.40
C GLN A 598 -13.64 -44.49 46.56
N ALA A 599 -12.36 -44.49 46.95
CA ALA A 599 -11.85 -45.25 48.10
C ALA A 599 -12.46 -44.78 49.43
N ARG A 600 -12.62 -43.46 49.63
CA ARG A 600 -13.23 -42.87 50.81
C ARG A 600 -14.69 -43.28 50.96
N ARG A 601 -15.50 -43.17 49.89
CA ARG A 601 -16.89 -43.64 49.91
C ARG A 601 -17.00 -45.13 50.22
N LEU A 602 -16.06 -45.92 49.69
CA LEU A 602 -16.01 -47.36 49.95
C LEU A 602 -15.66 -47.65 51.42
N ALA A 603 -14.67 -46.96 51.97
CA ALA A 603 -14.27 -47.05 53.38
C ALA A 603 -15.42 -46.66 54.32
N GLU A 604 -16.12 -45.55 54.02
CA GLU A 604 -17.29 -45.09 54.76
C GLU A 604 -18.45 -46.12 54.70
N SER A 605 -18.69 -46.74 53.54
CA SER A 605 -19.77 -47.73 53.37
C SER A 605 -19.50 -49.10 54.00
N ARG A 606 -18.22 -49.48 54.16
CA ARG A 606 -17.80 -50.81 54.64
C ARG A 606 -17.21 -50.80 56.06
N GLY A 607 -17.09 -49.63 56.68
CA GLY A 607 -16.49 -49.48 58.02
C GLY A 607 -14.97 -49.62 58.05
N GLY A 608 -14.28 -49.41 56.92
CA GLY A 608 -12.82 -49.50 56.78
C GLY A 608 -12.35 -50.22 55.51
N LEU A 609 -11.05 -50.12 55.22
CA LEU A 609 -10.39 -50.84 54.11
C LEU A 609 -9.42 -51.87 54.68
N ASP A 610 -9.57 -53.14 54.31
CA ASP A 610 -8.66 -54.21 54.73
C ASP A 610 -7.38 -54.20 53.86
N VAL A 611 -6.35 -53.53 54.39
CA VAL A 611 -5.02 -53.43 53.78
C VAL A 611 -4.25 -54.76 53.86
N GLY A 612 -4.46 -55.54 54.93
CA GLY A 612 -3.72 -56.77 55.20
C GLY A 612 -4.04 -57.92 54.24
N SER A 613 -5.29 -57.96 53.75
CA SER A 613 -5.76 -59.00 52.81
C SER A 613 -5.76 -58.55 51.34
N GLY A 614 -5.14 -57.40 51.02
CA GLY A 614 -5.03 -56.91 49.64
C GLY A 614 -6.34 -56.35 49.05
N PHE A 615 -7.15 -55.67 49.88
CA PHE A 615 -8.40 -55.01 49.47
C PHE A 615 -9.43 -55.94 48.81
N PRO A 616 -9.89 -57.01 49.51
CA PRO A 616 -10.83 -57.97 48.96
C PRO A 616 -12.20 -57.34 48.65
N GLY A 617 -12.76 -57.71 47.49
CA GLY A 617 -14.05 -57.21 47.02
C GLY A 617 -14.05 -55.74 46.59
N VAL A 618 -12.88 -55.13 46.40
CA VAL A 618 -12.70 -53.83 45.73
C VAL A 618 -12.53 -54.06 44.23
N GLU A 619 -13.07 -53.17 43.40
CA GLU A 619 -12.89 -53.22 41.94
C GLU A 619 -11.41 -53.27 41.57
N ALA A 620 -11.03 -54.14 40.62
CA ALA A 620 -9.62 -54.49 40.35
C ALA A 620 -8.71 -53.28 40.09
N ASP A 621 -9.21 -52.26 39.38
CA ASP A 621 -8.46 -51.04 39.09
C ASP A 621 -8.24 -50.16 40.34
N LEU A 622 -9.25 -50.08 41.22
CA LEU A 622 -9.16 -49.32 42.48
C LEU A 622 -8.30 -50.07 43.51
N ALA A 623 -8.41 -51.40 43.59
CA ALA A 623 -7.57 -52.25 44.43
C ALA A 623 -6.10 -52.12 44.04
N LEU A 624 -5.79 -52.20 42.73
CA LEU A 624 -4.45 -52.00 42.19
C LEU A 624 -3.92 -50.58 42.49
N TRP A 625 -4.78 -49.56 42.39
CA TRP A 625 -4.41 -48.19 42.77
C TRP A 625 -4.09 -48.06 44.27
N LEU A 626 -4.90 -48.65 45.15
CA LEU A 626 -4.69 -48.66 46.61
C LEU A 626 -3.40 -49.39 47.00
N SER A 627 -3.14 -50.58 46.43
CA SER A 627 -1.88 -51.30 46.65
C SER A 627 -0.65 -50.50 46.22
N ARG A 628 -0.75 -49.73 45.12
CA ARG A 628 0.32 -48.80 44.70
C ARG A 628 0.51 -47.65 45.67
N GLN A 629 -0.57 -47.13 46.29
CA GLN A 629 -0.45 -46.09 47.31
C GLN A 629 0.23 -46.62 48.57
N CYS A 630 -0.08 -47.84 49.02
CA CYS A 630 0.59 -48.49 50.15
C CYS A 630 2.08 -48.75 49.87
N ALA A 631 2.42 -49.23 48.66
CA ALA A 631 3.82 -49.47 48.26
C ALA A 631 4.65 -48.17 48.15
N ALA A 632 4.02 -47.06 47.77
CA ALA A 632 4.67 -45.76 47.61
C ALA A 632 4.45 -44.81 48.80
N TYR A 633 3.84 -45.27 49.90
CA TYR A 633 3.27 -44.41 50.95
C TYR A 633 4.25 -43.35 51.48
N ARG A 634 5.50 -43.73 51.76
CA ARG A 634 6.55 -42.81 52.27
C ARG A 634 6.98 -41.73 51.27
N ARG A 635 6.66 -41.89 49.99
CA ARG A 635 7.00 -40.97 48.89
C ARG A 635 5.80 -40.15 48.41
N LEU A 636 4.61 -40.38 48.97
CA LEU A 636 3.44 -39.58 48.67
C LEU A 636 3.59 -38.19 49.29
N ASP A 637 2.92 -37.21 48.69
CA ASP A 637 2.84 -35.86 49.25
C ASP A 637 2.28 -35.92 50.70
N PRO A 638 2.77 -35.13 51.66
CA PRO A 638 2.30 -35.18 53.04
C PRO A 638 0.77 -35.07 53.19
N ASP A 639 0.13 -34.28 52.33
CA ASP A 639 -1.33 -34.14 52.36
C ASP A 639 -2.04 -35.37 51.75
N GLN A 640 -1.41 -36.08 50.81
CA GLN A 640 -1.90 -37.38 50.33
C GLN A 640 -1.79 -38.45 51.42
N GLN A 641 -0.72 -38.45 52.21
CA GLN A 641 -0.57 -39.37 53.36
C GLN A 641 -1.64 -39.10 54.41
N ARG A 642 -1.92 -37.82 54.69
CA ARG A 642 -3.00 -37.42 55.61
C ARG A 642 -4.37 -37.88 55.11
N LEU A 643 -4.69 -37.64 53.85
CA LEU A 643 -5.94 -38.10 53.23
C LEU A 643 -6.05 -39.63 53.28
N LEU A 644 -4.98 -40.38 53.00
CA LEU A 644 -5.00 -41.84 53.08
C LEU A 644 -5.14 -42.37 54.52
N ALA A 645 -4.53 -41.68 55.50
CA ALA A 645 -4.71 -41.99 56.90
C ALA A 645 -6.16 -41.78 57.36
N ASP A 646 -6.84 -40.73 56.84
CA ASP A 646 -8.26 -40.45 57.13
C ASP A 646 -9.20 -41.59 56.69
N ILE A 647 -8.77 -42.44 55.73
CA ILE A 647 -9.53 -43.61 55.26
C ILE A 647 -8.99 -44.95 55.81
N GLY A 648 -8.14 -44.90 56.84
CA GLY A 648 -7.63 -46.07 57.55
C GLY A 648 -6.34 -46.67 56.97
N ILE A 649 -5.71 -46.03 55.98
CA ILE A 649 -4.42 -46.47 55.43
C ILE A 649 -3.31 -45.65 56.08
N THR A 650 -2.83 -46.10 57.24
CA THR A 650 -1.73 -45.44 57.97
C THR A 650 -0.37 -45.93 57.48
N ALA A 651 0.71 -45.26 57.92
CA ALA A 651 2.08 -45.67 57.61
C ALA A 651 2.39 -47.11 58.09
N GLU A 652 1.78 -47.53 59.21
CA GLU A 652 1.91 -48.89 59.75
C GLU A 652 1.18 -49.91 58.89
N GLU A 653 -0.05 -49.63 58.46
CA GLU A 653 -0.81 -50.51 57.56
C GLU A 653 -0.17 -50.63 56.18
N ALA A 654 0.33 -49.51 55.63
CA ALA A 654 1.07 -49.52 54.37
C ALA A 654 2.39 -50.30 54.45
N ALA A 655 3.04 -50.34 55.62
CA ALA A 655 4.26 -51.12 55.85
C ALA A 655 3.98 -52.64 55.90
N LYS A 656 2.79 -53.07 56.34
CA LYS A 656 2.40 -54.51 56.30
C LYS A 656 2.39 -55.07 54.87
N VAL A 657 2.05 -54.25 53.88
CA VAL A 657 2.13 -54.60 52.45
C VAL A 657 3.58 -54.71 51.94
N GLN A 658 4.53 -54.00 52.57
CA GLN A 658 5.94 -53.98 52.19
C GLN A 658 6.78 -55.09 52.87
N GLY A 659 6.29 -55.69 53.96
CA GLY A 659 7.00 -56.71 54.75
C GLY A 659 7.10 -58.11 54.12
N GLY A 660 6.49 -58.35 52.95
CA GLY A 660 6.43 -59.66 52.30
C GLY A 660 7.59 -60.01 51.35
N SER A 661 8.53 -59.11 51.06
CA SER A 661 9.70 -59.40 50.21
C SER A 661 10.97 -58.77 50.76
N GLY A 662 11.89 -59.60 51.23
CA GLY A 662 13.14 -59.17 51.86
C GLY A 662 14.16 -58.52 50.92
N ALA A 663 14.93 -57.60 51.52
CA ALA A 663 16.29 -57.15 51.20
C ALA A 663 16.57 -56.45 49.84
N SER A 664 16.59 -55.11 49.86
CA SER A 664 17.80 -54.28 49.63
C SER A 664 17.42 -52.80 49.44
N GLN A 665 17.86 -51.92 50.34
CA GLN A 665 17.69 -50.47 50.22
C GLN A 665 19.03 -49.77 50.46
N ALA A 666 19.65 -49.29 49.38
CA ALA A 666 20.47 -48.07 49.31
C ALA A 666 20.98 -47.93 47.87
N GLY A 667 20.26 -47.18 47.03
CA GLY A 667 20.67 -46.90 45.64
C GLY A 667 19.54 -46.66 44.63
N ASN A 668 18.28 -46.90 44.99
CA ASN A 668 17.20 -47.07 44.01
C ASN A 668 16.08 -46.02 44.07
N GLU A 669 16.35 -44.78 44.47
CA GLU A 669 15.32 -43.71 44.49
C GLU A 669 15.08 -43.07 43.11
N GLN A 670 16.13 -42.81 42.33
CA GLN A 670 15.99 -42.28 40.97
C GLN A 670 15.59 -43.36 39.94
N VAL A 671 15.98 -44.61 40.16
CA VAL A 671 15.61 -45.75 39.29
C VAL A 671 14.17 -46.19 39.55
N ALA A 672 13.65 -46.11 40.78
CA ALA A 672 12.25 -46.39 41.06
C ALA A 672 11.30 -45.32 40.47
N ALA A 673 11.66 -44.04 40.56
CA ALA A 673 10.91 -42.95 39.93
C ALA A 673 10.95 -43.03 38.38
N ALA A 674 12.11 -43.39 37.81
CA ALA A 674 12.24 -43.66 36.38
C ALA A 674 11.49 -44.94 35.95
N GLY A 675 11.39 -45.94 36.83
CA GLY A 675 10.61 -47.16 36.64
C GLY A 675 9.09 -46.91 36.65
N LEU A 676 8.61 -46.07 37.57
CA LEU A 676 7.21 -45.64 37.67
C LEU A 676 6.78 -44.78 36.47
N TRP A 677 7.59 -43.76 36.09
CA TRP A 677 7.34 -42.95 34.89
C TRP A 677 7.33 -43.79 33.60
N ALA A 678 8.10 -44.88 33.57
CA ALA A 678 8.11 -45.80 32.45
C ALA A 678 6.91 -46.76 32.40
N LEU A 679 6.43 -47.23 33.56
CA LEU A 679 5.22 -48.05 33.64
C LEU A 679 3.97 -47.24 33.26
N ASP A 680 3.86 -46.01 33.75
CA ASP A 680 2.74 -45.10 33.45
C ASP A 680 2.70 -44.70 31.97
N GLY A 681 3.88 -44.49 31.37
CA GLY A 681 4.01 -44.24 29.95
C GLY A 681 3.65 -45.43 29.08
N MET A 682 4.05 -46.65 29.47
CA MET A 682 3.68 -47.88 28.76
C MET A 682 2.17 -48.14 28.85
N THR A 683 1.56 -47.92 30.01
CA THR A 683 0.12 -48.08 30.22
C THR A 683 -0.67 -47.08 29.38
N SER A 684 -0.24 -45.82 29.35
CA SER A 684 -0.84 -44.77 28.50
C SER A 684 -0.68 -45.08 27.01
N ALA A 685 0.47 -45.61 26.59
CA ALA A 685 0.70 -46.03 25.20
C ALA A 685 -0.21 -47.20 24.80
N ARG A 686 -0.38 -48.21 25.67
CA ARG A 686 -1.31 -49.34 25.44
C ARG A 686 -2.76 -48.88 25.33
N SER A 687 -3.22 -48.03 26.26
CA SER A 687 -4.58 -47.46 26.22
C SER A 687 -4.83 -46.68 24.93
N PHE A 688 -3.90 -45.81 24.53
CA PHE A 688 -4.02 -45.06 23.29
C PHE A 688 -3.99 -45.98 22.05
N ALA A 689 -3.07 -46.96 22.02
CA ALA A 689 -2.93 -47.89 20.92
C ALA A 689 -4.17 -48.81 20.78
N ALA A 690 -4.81 -49.21 21.88
CA ALA A 690 -6.04 -50.00 21.84
C ALA A 690 -7.20 -49.26 21.15
N VAL A 691 -7.30 -47.94 21.34
CA VAL A 691 -8.37 -47.12 20.74
C VAL A 691 -8.04 -46.67 19.31
N HIS A 692 -6.78 -46.35 19.03
CA HIS A 692 -6.39 -45.69 17.78
C HIS A 692 -5.57 -46.57 16.82
N GLY A 693 -5.02 -47.68 17.31
CA GLY A 693 -4.22 -48.64 16.54
C GLY A 693 -2.94 -48.05 15.95
N HIS A 694 -2.36 -47.05 16.64
CA HIS A 694 -1.07 -46.42 16.33
C HIS A 694 -0.61 -45.56 17.51
N LEU A 695 0.64 -45.09 17.52
CA LEU A 695 1.22 -44.17 18.52
C LEU A 695 1.59 -42.79 17.95
N ALA A 696 1.07 -42.44 16.76
CA ALA A 696 1.34 -41.21 16.02
C ALA A 696 0.69 -39.92 16.61
N VAL A 697 1.04 -39.52 17.84
CA VAL A 697 0.54 -38.31 18.52
C VAL A 697 1.51 -37.12 18.49
N ALA A 698 1.01 -35.88 18.61
CA ALA A 698 1.85 -34.68 18.70
C ALA A 698 2.63 -34.62 20.03
N SER A 699 3.75 -33.88 20.08
CA SER A 699 4.58 -33.72 21.29
C SER A 699 3.81 -33.19 22.49
N GLU A 700 2.85 -32.30 22.27
CA GLU A 700 2.04 -31.69 23.32
C GLU A 700 0.84 -32.57 23.75
N TYR A 701 0.66 -33.74 23.13
CA TYR A 701 -0.53 -34.56 23.35
C TYR A 701 -0.50 -35.22 24.74
N VAL A 702 -1.61 -35.06 25.45
CA VAL A 702 -1.85 -35.64 26.77
C VAL A 702 -2.95 -36.69 26.64
N HIS A 703 -2.65 -37.92 27.03
CA HIS A 703 -3.57 -39.05 27.05
C HIS A 703 -3.92 -39.38 28.50
N ASP A 704 -5.18 -39.27 28.88
CA ASP A 704 -5.67 -39.54 30.25
C ASP A 704 -4.88 -38.84 31.38
N GLY A 705 -4.37 -37.63 31.10
CA GLY A 705 -3.59 -36.83 32.05
C GLY A 705 -2.08 -37.08 32.02
N PHE A 706 -1.62 -38.10 31.29
CA PHE A 706 -0.21 -38.37 31.06
C PHE A 706 0.30 -37.69 29.79
N ALA A 707 1.47 -37.05 29.84
CA ALA A 707 2.09 -36.37 28.70
C ALA A 707 2.69 -37.35 27.67
N LEU A 708 1.85 -38.23 27.12
CA LEU A 708 2.21 -39.31 26.21
C LEU A 708 3.04 -38.82 25.01
N GLY A 709 2.72 -37.64 24.47
CA GLY A 709 3.46 -37.03 23.37
C GLY A 709 4.93 -36.75 23.70
N ARG A 710 5.21 -36.19 24.88
CA ARG A 710 6.58 -35.90 25.34
C ARG A 710 7.31 -37.18 25.71
N TRP A 711 6.62 -38.11 26.36
CA TRP A 711 7.18 -39.39 26.74
C TRP A 711 7.62 -40.21 25.51
N LEU A 712 6.78 -40.32 24.47
CA LEU A 712 7.11 -41.02 23.23
C LEU A 712 8.27 -40.36 22.47
N VAL A 713 8.40 -39.03 22.51
CA VAL A 713 9.56 -38.33 21.93
C VAL A 713 10.85 -38.74 22.63
N GLU A 714 10.82 -38.82 23.96
CA GLU A 714 11.99 -39.26 24.74
C GLU A 714 12.29 -40.75 24.51
N GLN A 715 11.27 -41.64 24.44
CA GLN A 715 11.51 -43.06 24.16
C GLN A 715 12.13 -43.27 22.77
N ARG A 716 11.69 -42.54 21.74
CA ARG A 716 12.29 -42.60 20.39
C ARG A 716 13.74 -42.14 20.38
N ARG A 717 14.05 -41.11 21.17
CA ARG A 717 15.41 -40.58 21.31
C ARG A 717 16.33 -41.62 21.98
N GLN A 718 15.82 -42.29 23.01
CA GLN A 718 16.55 -43.35 23.71
C GLN A 718 16.78 -44.57 22.82
N ASP A 719 15.77 -45.00 22.08
CA ASP A 719 15.86 -46.12 21.13
C ASP A 719 16.89 -45.87 20.03
N ARG A 720 16.92 -44.67 19.42
CA ARG A 720 17.93 -44.30 18.41
C ARG A 720 19.35 -44.26 18.99
N ARG A 721 19.50 -43.80 20.24
CA ARG A 721 20.80 -43.79 20.92
C ARG A 721 21.26 -45.19 21.25
N HIS A 722 20.35 -46.08 21.66
CA HIS A 722 20.66 -47.47 21.92
C HIS A 722 21.09 -48.20 20.65
N ALA A 723 20.33 -48.03 19.55
CA ALA A 723 20.66 -48.59 18.24
C ALA A 723 22.00 -48.08 17.66
N GLN A 724 22.45 -46.88 18.08
CA GLN A 724 23.77 -46.35 17.71
C GLN A 724 24.91 -46.85 18.59
N ALA A 725 24.61 -47.29 19.82
CA ALA A 725 25.60 -47.64 20.84
C ALA A 725 25.74 -49.17 21.04
N THR A 726 24.80 -49.97 20.55
CA THR A 726 24.76 -51.42 20.78
C THR A 726 24.10 -52.11 19.58
N GLU A 727 24.58 -53.28 19.18
CA GLU A 727 23.96 -54.11 18.13
C GLU A 727 22.71 -54.88 18.63
N GLY A 728 22.39 -54.78 19.92
CA GLY A 728 21.24 -55.42 20.56
C GLY A 728 19.96 -54.59 20.50
N MET A 729 18.81 -55.26 20.52
CA MET A 729 17.49 -54.64 20.44
C MET A 729 17.00 -54.13 21.82
N TRP A 730 16.56 -52.87 21.90
CA TRP A 730 16.10 -52.25 23.15
C TRP A 730 14.76 -52.84 23.62
N LEU A 731 14.71 -53.38 24.85
CA LEU A 731 13.54 -54.12 25.37
C LEU A 731 12.24 -53.28 25.37
N ARG A 732 12.31 -51.99 25.72
CA ARG A 732 11.13 -51.10 25.64
C ARG A 732 10.74 -50.75 24.22
N GLY A 733 11.73 -50.68 23.32
CA GLY A 733 11.49 -50.50 21.89
C GLY A 733 10.71 -51.67 21.30
N ARG A 734 11.01 -52.91 21.72
CA ARG A 734 10.25 -54.11 21.36
C ARG A 734 8.78 -54.02 21.78
N LEU A 735 8.52 -53.70 23.04
CA LEU A 735 7.15 -53.58 23.57
C LEU A 735 6.34 -52.47 22.89
N LEU A 736 6.97 -51.36 22.48
CA LEU A 736 6.31 -50.31 21.71
C LEU A 736 6.10 -50.71 20.25
N ALA A 737 7.01 -51.49 19.67
CA ALA A 737 6.88 -52.05 18.32
C ALA A 737 5.75 -53.09 18.21
N GLU A 738 5.46 -53.82 19.30
CA GLU A 738 4.28 -54.70 19.40
C GLU A 738 2.96 -53.90 19.32
N LEU A 739 2.94 -52.65 19.82
CA LEU A 739 1.74 -51.79 19.81
C LEU A 739 1.58 -51.00 18.52
N ASP A 740 2.68 -50.49 17.97
CA ASP A 740 2.75 -49.81 16.68
C ASP A 740 4.11 -50.13 16.05
N PRO A 741 4.17 -50.97 15.01
CA PRO A 741 5.43 -51.31 14.33
C PRO A 741 6.19 -50.09 13.84
N TRP A 742 5.47 -48.98 13.59
CA TRP A 742 6.03 -47.72 13.13
C TRP A 742 6.12 -46.68 14.25
N TRP A 743 6.13 -47.06 15.53
CA TRP A 743 6.17 -46.09 16.64
C TRP A 743 7.41 -45.17 16.59
N ASN A 744 8.54 -45.66 16.06
CA ASN A 744 9.78 -44.91 15.80
C ASN A 744 10.23 -45.13 14.34
N PRO A 745 9.59 -44.49 13.35
CA PRO A 745 9.87 -44.79 11.95
C PRO A 745 11.21 -44.19 11.48
N PRO A 746 11.81 -44.75 10.41
CA PRO A 746 13.01 -44.19 9.78
C PRO A 746 12.75 -42.89 9.00
N TRP A 747 11.48 -42.52 8.77
CA TRP A 747 11.08 -41.28 8.09
C TRP A 747 10.64 -40.17 9.07
N PRO A 748 10.51 -38.91 8.59
CA PRO A 748 10.03 -37.82 9.42
C PRO A 748 8.64 -38.07 9.98
N TYR A 749 8.49 -37.94 11.30
CA TYR A 749 7.24 -38.18 12.01
C TYR A 749 6.01 -37.35 11.54
N PRO A 750 6.16 -36.11 11.01
CA PRO A 750 5.05 -35.42 10.34
C PRO A 750 4.42 -36.19 9.17
N TRP A 751 5.22 -37.02 8.47
CA TRP A 751 4.73 -37.89 7.41
C TRP A 751 3.78 -38.95 7.98
N GLN A 752 4.18 -39.64 9.05
CA GLN A 752 3.36 -40.67 9.69
C GLN A 752 2.04 -40.12 10.25
N ARG A 753 2.06 -38.91 10.81
CA ARG A 753 0.84 -38.22 11.27
C ARG A 753 -0.11 -37.87 10.11
N SER A 754 0.44 -37.46 8.97
CA SER A 754 -0.34 -37.18 7.77
C SER A 754 -0.96 -38.45 7.19
N TYR A 755 -0.20 -39.55 7.20
CA TYR A 755 -0.69 -40.89 6.86
C TYR A 755 -1.85 -41.34 7.76
N GLN A 756 -1.72 -41.25 9.09
CA GLN A 756 -2.81 -41.67 10.00
C GLN A 756 -4.08 -40.82 9.84
N ARG A 757 -3.93 -39.52 9.50
CA ARG A 757 -5.08 -38.66 9.12
C ARG A 757 -5.75 -39.15 7.83
N ALA A 758 -4.96 -39.53 6.82
CA ALA A 758 -5.47 -40.12 5.58
C ALA A 758 -6.17 -41.47 5.83
N ARG A 759 -5.54 -42.37 6.59
CA ARG A 759 -6.09 -43.69 6.98
C ARG A 759 -7.42 -43.57 7.73
N LYS A 760 -7.52 -42.62 8.66
CA LYS A 760 -8.78 -42.36 9.39
C LYS A 760 -9.91 -41.92 8.46
N ARG A 761 -9.62 -41.08 7.45
CA ARG A 761 -10.62 -40.64 6.46
C ARG A 761 -10.99 -41.75 5.49
N TRP A 762 -10.01 -42.56 5.10
CA TRP A 762 -10.21 -43.74 4.26
C TRP A 762 -11.13 -44.76 4.93
N ARG A 763 -10.88 -45.11 6.20
CA ARG A 763 -11.77 -45.99 6.99
C ARG A 763 -13.21 -45.46 7.13
N LYS A 764 -13.40 -44.14 7.04
CA LYS A 764 -14.73 -43.50 7.09
C LYS A 764 -15.39 -43.36 5.71
N GLY A 765 -14.75 -43.83 4.63
CA GLY A 765 -15.23 -43.63 3.26
C GLY A 765 -15.16 -42.18 2.78
N GLN A 766 -14.45 -41.30 3.49
CA GLN A 766 -14.38 -39.85 3.25
C GLN A 766 -13.14 -39.43 2.46
N LEU A 767 -12.28 -40.37 2.09
CA LEU A 767 -11.08 -40.08 1.30
C LEU A 767 -11.43 -40.07 -0.18
N LYS A 768 -11.59 -38.87 -0.75
CA LYS A 768 -11.81 -38.68 -2.18
C LYS A 768 -10.47 -38.67 -2.92
N VAL A 769 -10.18 -39.69 -3.72
CA VAL A 769 -9.20 -39.63 -4.83
C VAL A 769 -9.80 -40.48 -5.95
N PRO A 770 -10.18 -39.92 -7.13
CA PRO A 770 -9.22 -39.44 -8.13
C PRO A 770 -9.65 -38.22 -8.99
N GLY A 771 -8.67 -37.40 -9.38
CA GLY A 771 -8.77 -36.38 -10.44
C GLY A 771 -7.54 -35.45 -10.46
N PRO A 772 -7.09 -34.93 -11.62
CA PRO A 772 -5.94 -34.04 -11.69
C PRO A 772 -6.23 -32.73 -10.96
N HIS A 773 -5.21 -32.18 -10.30
CA HIS A 773 -5.25 -30.99 -9.46
C HIS A 773 -6.11 -29.86 -10.06
N ARG A 774 -7.26 -29.55 -9.42
CA ARG A 774 -8.12 -28.41 -9.81
C ARG A 774 -8.05 -27.36 -8.71
N GLY A 775 -7.15 -26.39 -8.89
CA GLY A 775 -6.89 -25.38 -7.87
C GLY A 775 -8.11 -24.54 -7.49
N ARG A 776 -8.55 -24.64 -6.23
CA ARG A 776 -8.53 -23.57 -5.21
C ARG A 776 -9.15 -24.00 -3.88
N ASP A 777 -9.84 -25.15 -3.83
CA ASP A 777 -10.52 -25.66 -2.62
C ASP A 777 -10.12 -27.12 -2.28
N GLU A 778 -8.83 -27.45 -2.28
CA GLU A 778 -8.34 -28.80 -1.92
C GLU A 778 -7.82 -28.86 -0.46
N ASP A 779 -8.20 -29.93 0.25
CA ASP A 779 -7.79 -30.20 1.63
C ASP A 779 -6.31 -30.60 1.75
N GLU A 780 -5.65 -30.25 2.86
CA GLU A 780 -4.23 -30.52 3.14
C GLU A 780 -3.84 -32.00 2.97
N VAL A 781 -4.73 -32.93 3.34
CA VAL A 781 -4.49 -34.38 3.21
C VAL A 781 -4.47 -34.81 1.75
N THR A 782 -5.33 -34.23 0.90
CA THR A 782 -5.40 -34.50 -0.54
C THR A 782 -4.13 -34.01 -1.24
N VAL A 783 -3.69 -32.79 -0.92
CA VAL A 783 -2.44 -32.22 -1.43
C VAL A 783 -1.23 -33.05 -1.00
N TRP A 784 -1.24 -33.57 0.23
CA TRP A 784 -0.18 -34.46 0.72
C TRP A 784 -0.14 -35.81 0.00
N LEU A 785 -1.30 -36.43 -0.26
CA LEU A 785 -1.42 -37.70 -0.99
C LEU A 785 -0.95 -37.60 -2.44
N HIS A 786 -1.28 -36.51 -3.16
CA HIS A 786 -0.77 -36.27 -4.51
C HIS A 786 0.77 -36.25 -4.53
N ARG A 787 1.40 -35.59 -3.56
CA ARG A 787 2.86 -35.57 -3.44
C ARG A 787 3.45 -36.95 -3.14
N GLN A 788 2.73 -37.83 -2.44
CA GLN A 788 3.18 -39.19 -2.19
C GLN A 788 3.06 -40.06 -3.45
N CYS A 789 1.98 -39.92 -4.23
CA CYS A 789 1.79 -40.65 -5.49
C CYS A 789 2.90 -40.33 -6.51
N VAL A 790 3.25 -39.05 -6.66
CA VAL A 790 4.31 -38.60 -7.59
C VAL A 790 5.70 -39.14 -7.21
N ARG A 791 5.93 -39.41 -5.93
CA ARG A 791 7.20 -39.87 -5.38
C ARG A 791 7.17 -41.33 -4.94
N HIS A 792 6.14 -42.09 -5.35
CA HIS A 792 5.88 -43.42 -4.81
C HIS A 792 7.07 -44.38 -5.01
N ASP A 793 7.79 -44.22 -6.12
CA ASP A 793 8.99 -44.98 -6.48
C ASP A 793 10.20 -44.71 -5.57
N VAL A 794 10.32 -43.50 -5.02
CA VAL A 794 11.42 -43.09 -4.13
C VAL A 794 11.04 -43.11 -2.64
N LEU A 795 9.81 -43.53 -2.31
CA LEU A 795 9.41 -43.80 -0.93
C LEU A 795 10.05 -45.12 -0.46
N GLN A 796 10.35 -45.20 0.84
CA GLN A 796 10.83 -46.46 1.42
C GLN A 796 9.78 -47.56 1.27
N LEU A 797 10.20 -48.83 1.15
CA LEU A 797 9.32 -49.95 0.87
C LEU A 797 8.14 -50.02 1.86
N ASP A 798 8.41 -49.78 3.14
CA ASP A 798 7.40 -49.74 4.20
C ASP A 798 6.41 -48.58 4.07
N GLN A 799 6.85 -47.42 3.55
CA GLN A 799 5.97 -46.30 3.25
C GLN A 799 5.04 -46.63 2.08
N GLN A 800 5.54 -47.36 1.08
CA GLN A 800 4.73 -47.85 -0.04
C GLN A 800 3.69 -48.87 0.45
N SER A 801 4.08 -49.80 1.33
CA SER A 801 3.16 -50.75 1.96
C SER A 801 2.06 -50.04 2.76
N LEU A 802 2.42 -49.05 3.58
CA LEU A 802 1.45 -48.26 4.32
C LEU A 802 0.47 -47.50 3.40
N LEU A 803 0.96 -46.94 2.29
CA LEU A 803 0.11 -46.26 1.30
C LEU A 803 -0.80 -47.25 0.55
N ALA A 804 -0.32 -48.47 0.29
CA ALA A 804 -1.14 -49.54 -0.29
C ALA A 804 -2.32 -49.90 0.63
N ASP A 805 -2.14 -49.87 1.96
CA ASP A 805 -3.22 -50.13 2.94
C ASP A 805 -4.39 -49.14 2.86
N ILE A 806 -4.17 -47.94 2.30
CA ILE A 806 -5.21 -46.93 2.09
C ILE A 806 -5.61 -46.81 0.62
N GLY A 807 -5.29 -47.82 -0.19
CA GLY A 807 -5.67 -47.92 -1.61
C GLY A 807 -4.73 -47.22 -2.59
N ILE A 808 -3.56 -46.75 -2.15
CA ILE A 808 -2.54 -46.13 -3.01
C ILE A 808 -1.43 -47.16 -3.28
N THR A 809 -1.70 -48.10 -4.18
CA THR A 809 -0.70 -49.09 -4.62
C THR A 809 0.28 -48.48 -5.62
N SER A 810 1.40 -49.15 -5.90
CA SER A 810 2.32 -48.73 -6.97
C SER A 810 1.62 -48.60 -8.33
N ALA A 811 0.66 -49.48 -8.64
CA ALA A 811 -0.15 -49.41 -9.85
C ALA A 811 -1.12 -48.20 -9.83
N VAL A 812 -1.75 -47.90 -8.70
CA VAL A 812 -2.63 -46.72 -8.55
C VAL A 812 -1.82 -45.43 -8.58
N ALA A 813 -0.70 -45.37 -7.87
CA ALA A 813 0.22 -44.23 -7.88
C ALA A 813 0.81 -44.01 -9.27
N ARG A 814 1.17 -45.08 -9.98
CA ARG A 814 1.65 -45.03 -11.37
C ARG A 814 0.53 -44.64 -12.32
N ALA A 815 -0.68 -45.18 -12.21
CA ALA A 815 -1.82 -44.78 -13.03
C ALA A 815 -2.24 -43.32 -12.77
N LEU A 816 -2.23 -42.86 -11.52
CA LEU A 816 -2.45 -41.46 -11.17
C LEU A 816 -1.33 -40.57 -11.69
N THR A 817 -0.07 -41.02 -11.61
CA THR A 817 1.10 -40.30 -12.11
C THR A 817 1.20 -40.34 -13.63
N GLU A 818 0.73 -41.40 -14.30
CA GLU A 818 0.63 -41.58 -15.77
C GLU A 818 -0.55 -40.80 -16.33
N ALA A 819 -1.69 -40.76 -15.64
CA ALA A 819 -2.78 -39.82 -15.90
C ALA A 819 -2.32 -38.36 -15.72
N ASP A 820 -1.40 -38.12 -14.77
CA ASP A 820 -0.70 -36.85 -14.62
C ASP A 820 0.47 -36.65 -15.61
N ARG A 821 1.04 -37.72 -16.20
CA ARG A 821 2.20 -37.74 -17.12
C ARG A 821 1.79 -37.99 -18.58
N SER A 822 0.50 -37.97 -18.91
CA SER A 822 0.04 -37.93 -20.30
C SER A 822 0.85 -36.83 -21.04
N PRO A 823 1.27 -37.03 -22.31
CA PRO A 823 2.44 -36.37 -22.93
C PRO A 823 2.36 -34.85 -23.15
N ALA A 824 1.43 -34.18 -22.48
CA ALA A 824 1.22 -32.74 -22.49
C ALA A 824 1.74 -32.02 -21.24
N ARG A 825 2.52 -32.68 -20.34
CA ARG A 825 3.25 -31.97 -19.28
C ARG A 825 4.54 -31.35 -19.81
N VAL A 826 4.38 -30.34 -20.65
CA VAL A 826 5.38 -29.27 -20.72
C VAL A 826 5.48 -28.72 -19.30
N ASP A 827 6.66 -28.69 -18.67
CA ASP A 827 6.87 -27.96 -17.40
C ASP A 827 6.25 -26.59 -17.62
N THR A 828 5.06 -26.36 -17.09
CA THR A 828 4.19 -25.29 -17.59
C THR A 828 4.88 -23.94 -17.41
N GLY A 829 5.70 -23.83 -16.36
CA GLY A 829 6.57 -22.68 -16.16
C GLY A 829 7.66 -22.55 -17.23
N LEU A 830 8.33 -23.64 -17.59
CA LEU A 830 9.32 -23.65 -18.67
C LEU A 830 8.67 -23.49 -20.07
N ALA A 831 7.45 -23.99 -20.28
CA ALA A 831 6.65 -23.80 -21.48
C ALA A 831 6.34 -22.32 -21.70
N HIS A 832 5.85 -21.66 -20.64
CA HIS A 832 5.57 -20.24 -20.66
C HIS A 832 6.85 -19.42 -20.70
N ALA A 833 7.95 -19.87 -20.10
CA ALA A 833 9.26 -19.23 -20.26
C ALA A 833 9.76 -19.35 -21.71
N ARG A 834 9.63 -20.52 -22.34
CA ARG A 834 9.97 -20.74 -23.76
C ARG A 834 9.12 -19.87 -24.68
N SER A 835 7.81 -19.88 -24.49
CA SER A 835 6.88 -19.05 -25.27
C SER A 835 7.17 -17.56 -25.09
N TYR A 836 7.43 -17.11 -23.85
CA TYR A 836 7.77 -15.71 -23.58
C TYR A 836 9.14 -15.33 -24.17
N ALA A 837 10.14 -16.22 -24.06
CA ALA A 837 11.47 -16.01 -24.64
C ALA A 837 11.42 -16.02 -26.17
N ALA A 838 10.56 -16.83 -26.79
CA ALA A 838 10.35 -16.82 -28.24
C ALA A 838 9.69 -15.51 -28.72
N GLU A 839 8.77 -14.94 -27.94
CA GLU A 839 8.08 -13.69 -28.28
C GLU A 839 8.94 -12.44 -28.02
N HIS A 840 9.72 -12.45 -26.94
CA HIS A 840 10.42 -11.25 -26.45
C HIS A 840 11.95 -11.35 -26.42
N GLY A 841 12.52 -12.51 -26.73
CA GLY A 841 13.97 -12.75 -26.77
C GLY A 841 14.67 -12.79 -25.41
N HIS A 842 13.95 -12.70 -24.28
CA HIS A 842 14.54 -12.64 -22.94
C HIS A 842 13.57 -13.09 -21.84
N LEU A 843 14.06 -13.33 -20.62
CA LEU A 843 13.28 -13.71 -19.42
C LEU A 843 13.25 -12.63 -18.32
N ALA A 844 13.65 -11.40 -18.66
CA ALA A 844 13.60 -10.22 -17.78
C ALA A 844 12.17 -9.69 -17.50
N VAL A 845 11.33 -10.48 -16.82
CA VAL A 845 9.94 -10.11 -16.47
C VAL A 845 9.80 -9.44 -15.10
N ALA A 846 8.77 -8.62 -14.92
CA ALA A 846 8.39 -8.13 -13.58
C ALA A 846 7.73 -9.25 -12.75
N GLU A 847 7.82 -9.20 -11.41
CA GLU A 847 7.27 -10.24 -10.51
C GLU A 847 5.77 -10.52 -10.74
N ARG A 848 5.00 -9.47 -11.02
CA ARG A 848 3.55 -9.53 -11.27
C ARG A 848 3.16 -9.95 -12.70
N THR A 849 4.15 -10.22 -13.57
CA THR A 849 3.88 -10.53 -14.99
C THR A 849 3.22 -11.89 -15.09
N ARG A 850 2.06 -11.92 -15.76
CA ARG A 850 1.38 -13.14 -16.17
C ARG A 850 1.60 -13.31 -17.68
N HIS A 851 2.05 -14.48 -18.10
CA HIS A 851 2.17 -14.84 -19.51
C HIS A 851 1.11 -15.89 -19.82
N ASN A 852 0.17 -15.58 -20.71
CA ASN A 852 -0.97 -16.47 -21.04
C ASN A 852 -1.69 -17.02 -19.79
N GLY A 853 -2.00 -16.13 -18.84
CA GLY A 853 -2.67 -16.48 -17.58
C GLY A 853 -1.77 -17.11 -16.50
N TYR A 854 -0.57 -17.60 -16.86
CA TYR A 854 0.37 -18.20 -15.91
C TYR A 854 1.21 -17.14 -15.18
N PRO A 855 1.41 -17.23 -13.85
CA PRO A 855 2.23 -16.28 -13.08
C PRO A 855 3.73 -16.47 -13.31
N LEU A 856 4.18 -16.23 -14.54
CA LEU A 856 5.56 -16.42 -15.00
C LEU A 856 6.56 -15.59 -14.18
N GLY A 857 6.21 -14.34 -13.84
CA GLY A 857 7.07 -13.47 -13.04
C GLY A 857 7.36 -14.02 -11.64
N SER A 858 6.33 -14.49 -10.96
CA SER A 858 6.43 -15.08 -9.62
C SER A 858 7.10 -16.46 -9.66
N TRP A 859 6.90 -17.21 -10.75
CA TRP A 859 7.59 -18.48 -10.98
C TRP A 859 9.10 -18.29 -11.23
N LEU A 860 9.52 -17.40 -12.13
CA LEU A 860 10.93 -17.09 -12.38
C LEU A 860 11.60 -16.53 -11.11
N LEU A 861 10.92 -15.68 -10.33
CA LEU A 861 11.42 -15.21 -9.05
C LEU A 861 11.69 -16.36 -8.08
N ARG A 862 10.77 -17.34 -7.98
CA ARG A 862 10.98 -18.54 -7.17
C ARG A 862 12.14 -19.40 -7.68
N GLN A 863 12.34 -19.50 -8.99
CA GLN A 863 13.51 -20.22 -9.54
C GLN A 863 14.82 -19.52 -9.20
N ARG A 864 14.88 -18.18 -9.31
CA ARG A 864 16.04 -17.37 -8.87
C ARG A 864 16.31 -17.57 -7.37
N HIS A 865 15.28 -17.61 -6.53
CA HIS A 865 15.42 -17.89 -5.10
C HIS A 865 15.91 -19.31 -4.80
N ARG A 866 15.37 -20.33 -5.47
CA ARG A 866 15.82 -21.72 -5.29
C ARG A 866 17.26 -21.91 -5.72
N MET A 867 17.67 -21.27 -6.82
CA MET A 867 19.07 -21.17 -7.23
C MET A 867 19.90 -20.45 -6.16
N ALA A 868 19.38 -19.36 -5.59
CA ALA A 868 20.04 -18.62 -4.53
C ALA A 868 20.17 -19.41 -3.21
N ASP A 869 19.30 -20.38 -2.96
CA ASP A 869 19.24 -21.21 -1.75
C ASP A 869 19.95 -22.56 -1.90
N GLY A 870 20.57 -22.84 -3.06
CA GLY A 870 21.29 -24.10 -3.34
C GLY A 870 20.38 -25.32 -3.53
N ARG A 871 19.07 -25.09 -3.77
CA ARG A 871 18.05 -26.14 -3.92
C ARG A 871 17.63 -26.31 -5.37
N THR A 872 18.60 -26.47 -6.27
CA THR A 872 18.38 -26.34 -7.71
C THR A 872 18.49 -27.64 -8.47
N ASP A 873 17.59 -27.80 -9.43
CA ASP A 873 17.59 -28.87 -10.44
C ASP A 873 18.52 -28.45 -11.59
N PRO A 874 19.67 -29.11 -11.82
CA PRO A 874 20.65 -28.73 -12.84
C PRO A 874 20.08 -28.72 -14.25
N THR A 875 19.14 -29.63 -14.55
CA THR A 875 18.52 -29.75 -15.87
C THR A 875 17.63 -28.53 -16.18
N ARG A 876 16.89 -28.05 -15.18
CA ARG A 876 16.05 -26.85 -15.31
C ARG A 876 16.87 -25.57 -15.41
N ILE A 877 18.01 -25.47 -14.71
CA ILE A 877 18.95 -24.34 -14.88
C ILE A 877 19.49 -24.34 -16.31
N GLY A 878 19.96 -25.49 -16.80
CA GLY A 878 20.45 -25.63 -18.18
C GLY A 878 19.40 -25.20 -19.20
N ALA A 879 18.14 -25.61 -19.02
CA ALA A 879 17.04 -25.20 -19.89
C ALA A 879 16.72 -23.70 -19.82
N LEU A 880 16.82 -23.04 -18.67
CA LEU A 880 16.61 -21.59 -18.56
C LEU A 880 17.80 -20.78 -19.10
N ASN A 881 19.03 -21.24 -18.86
CA ASN A 881 20.24 -20.65 -19.43
C ASN A 881 20.23 -20.72 -20.97
N ALA A 882 19.71 -21.82 -21.54
CA ALA A 882 19.56 -21.96 -22.99
C ALA A 882 18.52 -20.99 -23.58
N LEU A 883 17.56 -20.50 -22.78
CA LEU A 883 16.54 -19.55 -23.24
C LEU A 883 16.97 -18.09 -23.05
N ASP A 884 17.64 -17.79 -21.94
CA ASP A 884 18.20 -16.48 -21.66
C ASP A 884 19.40 -16.70 -20.72
N PRO A 885 20.65 -16.57 -21.21
CA PRO A 885 21.85 -16.70 -20.37
C PRO A 885 21.86 -15.75 -19.16
N HIS A 886 21.12 -14.65 -19.26
CA HIS A 886 20.98 -13.62 -18.25
C HIS A 886 19.62 -13.66 -17.55
N TRP A 887 18.93 -14.81 -17.49
CA TRP A 887 17.65 -14.93 -16.77
C TRP A 887 17.80 -14.63 -15.25
N ASN A 888 19.01 -14.81 -14.71
CA ASN A 888 19.40 -14.47 -13.33
C ASN A 888 20.73 -13.67 -13.33
N PRO A 889 20.70 -12.38 -13.71
CA PRO A 889 21.91 -11.60 -13.93
C PRO A 889 22.58 -11.15 -12.61
N PRO A 890 23.88 -10.82 -12.62
CA PRO A 890 24.58 -10.25 -11.46
C PRO A 890 24.26 -8.78 -11.20
N TRP A 891 23.51 -8.12 -12.10
CA TRP A 891 23.01 -6.75 -11.97
C TRP A 891 21.50 -6.70 -11.68
N PRO A 892 20.92 -5.54 -11.30
CA PRO A 892 19.49 -5.42 -11.05
C PRO A 892 18.62 -5.74 -12.29
N LEU A 893 17.59 -6.58 -12.12
CA LEU A 893 16.57 -6.87 -13.17
C LEU A 893 15.84 -5.61 -13.68
N THR A 894 15.84 -4.50 -12.92
CA THR A 894 15.35 -3.20 -13.40
C THR A 894 16.20 -2.64 -14.54
N TRP A 895 17.51 -2.85 -14.50
CA TRP A 895 18.43 -2.43 -15.55
C TRP A 895 18.22 -3.25 -16.81
N GLN A 896 18.17 -4.59 -16.69
CA GLN A 896 17.97 -5.50 -17.84
C GLN A 896 16.64 -5.22 -18.57
N ARG A 897 15.57 -4.89 -17.83
CA ARG A 897 14.30 -4.44 -18.41
C ARG A 897 14.36 -3.09 -19.11
N ALA A 898 15.24 -2.18 -18.68
CA ALA A 898 15.44 -0.91 -19.37
C ALA A 898 16.23 -1.12 -20.67
N TYR A 899 17.25 -1.98 -20.62
CA TYR A 899 18.00 -2.43 -21.78
C TYR A 899 17.09 -3.05 -22.86
N HIS A 900 16.31 -4.08 -22.54
CA HIS A 900 15.45 -4.72 -23.55
C HIS A 900 14.35 -3.80 -24.08
N ARG A 901 13.88 -2.81 -23.31
CA ARG A 901 12.96 -1.77 -23.82
C ARG A 901 13.63 -0.82 -24.81
N ALA A 902 14.91 -0.52 -24.61
CA ALA A 902 15.69 0.27 -25.56
C ALA A 902 16.06 -0.56 -26.81
N HIS A 903 16.40 -1.84 -26.63
CA HIS A 903 16.73 -2.78 -27.69
C HIS A 903 15.55 -3.15 -28.59
N ALA A 904 14.35 -3.34 -28.01
CA ALA A 904 13.14 -3.66 -28.76
C ALA A 904 12.53 -2.46 -29.51
N ALA A 905 13.12 -1.26 -29.42
CA ALA A 905 12.66 -0.10 -30.17
C ALA A 905 13.03 -0.29 -31.66
N PRO A 906 12.06 -0.24 -32.61
CA PRO A 906 12.34 -0.50 -34.02
C PRO A 906 13.27 0.57 -34.60
N ALA A 907 14.43 0.12 -35.13
CA ALA A 907 15.46 0.82 -35.90
C ALA A 907 15.78 2.27 -35.46
N SER A 908 16.96 2.49 -34.86
CA SER A 908 17.77 3.72 -34.57
C SER A 908 17.14 5.14 -34.62
N SER A 909 16.15 5.39 -35.46
CA SER A 909 15.35 6.63 -35.60
C SER A 909 14.26 6.85 -34.53
N ASN A 910 13.80 5.82 -33.79
CA ASN A 910 12.65 5.94 -32.88
C ASN A 910 12.96 5.78 -31.37
N LEU A 911 14.20 6.00 -30.93
CA LEU A 911 14.48 6.05 -29.50
C LEU A 911 13.80 7.28 -28.86
N THR A 912 12.84 7.01 -27.96
CA THR A 912 12.18 8.04 -27.16
C THR A 912 13.21 8.89 -26.42
N ALA A 913 12.82 10.12 -26.03
CA ALA A 913 13.69 10.97 -25.22
C ALA A 913 14.12 10.29 -23.91
N ASP A 914 13.28 9.41 -23.35
CA ASP A 914 13.61 8.62 -22.16
C ASP A 914 14.64 7.53 -22.44
N HIS A 915 14.53 6.82 -23.56
CA HIS A 915 15.53 5.82 -23.95
C HIS A 915 16.89 6.46 -24.21
N ARG A 916 16.93 7.58 -24.95
CA ARG A 916 18.18 8.33 -25.21
C ARG A 916 18.80 8.85 -23.92
N ARG A 917 18.00 9.46 -23.03
CA ARG A 917 18.47 9.90 -21.71
C ARG A 917 19.07 8.76 -20.89
N TRP A 918 18.40 7.59 -20.89
CA TRP A 918 18.90 6.42 -20.17
C TRP A 918 20.21 5.90 -20.75
N ILE A 919 20.33 5.79 -22.08
CA ILE A 919 21.56 5.37 -22.78
C ILE A 919 22.71 6.36 -22.50
N THR A 920 22.48 7.67 -22.67
CA THR A 920 23.48 8.72 -22.35
C THR A 920 23.89 8.71 -20.87
N ALA A 921 22.99 8.34 -19.96
CA ALA A 921 23.35 8.16 -18.56
C ALA A 921 24.24 6.93 -18.35
N GLN A 922 24.06 5.85 -19.13
CA GLN A 922 24.90 4.66 -19.04
C GLN A 922 26.31 4.92 -19.60
N THR A 923 26.45 5.68 -20.69
CA THR A 923 27.76 6.04 -21.27
C THR A 923 28.63 6.89 -20.35
N ARG A 924 28.01 7.65 -19.43
CA ARG A 924 28.70 8.40 -18.36
C ARG A 924 29.11 7.55 -17.17
N LEU A 925 28.47 6.39 -17.01
CA LEU A 925 28.72 5.44 -15.92
C LEU A 925 29.50 4.22 -16.42
N TRP A 926 30.09 4.29 -17.62
CA TRP A 926 30.63 3.14 -18.35
C TRP A 926 31.59 2.29 -17.51
N ASP A 927 32.54 2.93 -16.83
CA ASP A 927 33.54 2.26 -15.99
C ASP A 927 32.97 1.60 -14.74
N SER A 928 31.73 1.95 -14.36
CA SER A 928 31.02 1.38 -13.22
C SER A 928 30.05 0.25 -13.60
N LEU A 929 29.94 -0.08 -14.89
CA LEU A 929 29.06 -1.14 -15.40
C LEU A 929 29.78 -2.50 -15.44
N HIS A 930 29.02 -3.58 -15.29
CA HIS A 930 29.55 -4.93 -15.50
C HIS A 930 30.05 -5.11 -16.94
N PRO A 931 31.14 -5.86 -17.21
CA PRO A 931 31.65 -6.06 -18.58
C PRO A 931 30.58 -6.50 -19.57
N THR A 932 29.76 -7.49 -19.20
CA THR A 932 28.62 -7.94 -20.01
C THR A 932 27.53 -6.86 -20.20
N GLN A 933 27.38 -5.91 -19.28
CA GLN A 933 26.49 -4.76 -19.51
C GLN A 933 27.09 -3.77 -20.52
N GLN A 934 28.42 -3.62 -20.56
CA GLN A 934 29.12 -2.81 -21.55
C GLN A 934 28.98 -3.43 -22.94
N GLU A 935 29.14 -4.75 -23.06
CA GLU A 935 28.89 -5.51 -24.30
C GLU A 935 27.45 -5.33 -24.80
N LEU A 936 26.46 -5.59 -23.93
CA LEU A 936 25.04 -5.40 -24.28
C LEU A 936 24.75 -3.95 -24.72
N LEU A 937 25.34 -2.95 -24.06
CA LEU A 937 25.16 -1.55 -24.45
C LEU A 937 25.89 -1.19 -25.75
N ALA A 938 27.03 -1.80 -26.04
CA ALA A 938 27.74 -1.65 -27.30
C ALA A 938 26.88 -2.14 -28.48
N ASP A 939 26.08 -3.21 -28.30
CA ASP A 939 25.10 -3.68 -29.28
C ASP A 939 24.01 -2.63 -29.60
N LEU A 940 23.75 -1.70 -28.67
CA LEU A 940 22.85 -0.56 -28.88
C LEU A 940 23.55 0.67 -29.47
N GLY A 941 24.82 0.56 -29.85
CA GLY A 941 25.65 1.66 -30.36
C GLY A 941 26.10 2.64 -29.27
N ALA A 942 26.06 2.25 -27.99
CA ALA A 942 26.59 3.06 -26.90
C ALA A 942 28.09 2.81 -26.73
N ALA A 943 28.88 3.88 -26.63
CA ALA A 943 30.31 3.82 -26.37
C ALA A 943 30.64 4.62 -25.10
N PRO A 944 31.77 4.34 -24.42
CA PRO A 944 32.27 5.21 -23.35
C PRO A 944 32.37 6.64 -23.88
N ALA A 945 31.90 7.62 -23.10
CA ALA A 945 31.97 9.01 -23.50
C ALA A 945 33.43 9.44 -23.64
N THR A 946 33.92 9.57 -24.87
CA THR A 946 35.34 9.83 -25.17
C THR A 946 35.73 11.30 -25.00
N GLU A 947 34.75 12.20 -24.83
CA GLU A 947 35.01 13.62 -24.54
C GLU A 947 34.14 14.14 -23.39
N PRO A 948 34.69 15.01 -22.53
CA PRO A 948 33.90 15.78 -21.57
C PRO A 948 33.04 16.80 -22.32
N VAL A 949 31.87 16.39 -22.79
CA VAL A 949 30.90 17.30 -23.42
C VAL A 949 30.52 18.40 -22.42
N PRO A 950 30.76 19.69 -22.72
CA PRO A 950 30.38 20.78 -21.84
C PRO A 950 28.85 20.92 -21.85
N THR A 951 28.19 20.38 -20.84
CA THR A 951 26.76 20.66 -20.61
C THR A 951 26.57 22.12 -20.17
N PRO A 952 25.47 22.78 -20.59
CA PRO A 952 25.22 24.18 -20.29
C PRO A 952 25.18 24.38 -18.77
N THR A 953 26.14 25.16 -18.28
CA THR A 953 26.24 25.60 -16.91
C THR A 953 25.05 26.50 -16.61
N THR A 954 23.93 25.91 -16.20
CA THR A 954 22.90 26.68 -15.50
C THR A 954 23.47 26.93 -14.11
N THR A 955 24.17 28.05 -13.94
CA THR A 955 24.59 28.62 -12.66
C THR A 955 23.36 29.06 -11.86
N ARG A 956 22.51 28.11 -11.49
CA ARG A 956 21.73 28.23 -10.26
C ARG A 956 22.54 27.49 -9.21
N ARG A 957 23.22 28.26 -8.36
CA ARG A 957 23.73 27.78 -7.06
C ARG A 957 22.54 27.15 -6.33
N CYS A 958 22.38 25.83 -6.48
CA CYS A 958 21.57 25.05 -5.56
C CYS A 958 22.45 24.88 -4.32
N PRO A 959 22.02 25.31 -3.13
CA PRO A 959 22.74 24.97 -1.92
C PRO A 959 22.85 23.44 -1.83
N PRO A 960 23.98 22.89 -1.34
CA PRO A 960 24.09 21.45 -1.10
C PRO A 960 22.92 21.07 -0.19
N GLY A 961 22.05 20.18 -0.66
CA GLY A 961 20.95 19.71 0.16
C GLY A 961 21.48 19.12 1.47
N GLU A 962 20.71 19.25 2.55
CA GLU A 962 21.07 18.87 3.92
C GLU A 962 21.68 17.46 4.07
N GLY A 963 21.49 16.56 3.10
CA GLY A 963 21.99 15.18 3.14
C GLY A 963 23.49 14.98 2.86
N LEU A 964 24.20 15.88 2.17
CA LEU A 964 25.65 15.70 1.87
C LEU A 964 26.53 15.71 3.14
N PRO A 965 26.35 16.67 4.08
CA PRO A 965 27.06 16.65 5.36
C PRO A 965 26.85 15.34 6.15
N HIS A 966 25.62 14.81 6.17
CA HIS A 966 25.33 13.54 6.83
C HIS A 966 25.97 12.34 6.12
N ALA A 967 26.05 12.36 4.79
CA ALA A 967 26.77 11.34 4.03
C ALA A 967 28.29 11.39 4.30
N ARG A 968 28.89 12.59 4.39
CA ARG A 968 30.31 12.75 4.74
C ARG A 968 30.62 12.22 6.14
N ALA A 969 29.82 12.61 7.13
CA ALA A 969 29.99 12.14 8.50
C ALA A 969 29.84 10.62 8.61
N TYR A 970 28.84 10.04 7.94
CA TYR A 970 28.65 8.60 7.93
C TYR A 970 29.80 7.86 7.21
N ALA A 971 30.27 8.37 6.06
CA ALA A 971 31.39 7.80 5.33
C ALA A 971 32.69 7.89 6.14
N ALA A 972 32.93 8.99 6.86
CA ALA A 972 34.07 9.12 7.75
C ALA A 972 34.05 8.11 8.91
N ALA A 973 32.87 7.82 9.46
CA ALA A 973 32.72 6.87 10.57
C ALA A 973 32.79 5.39 10.13
N HIS A 974 32.27 5.06 8.95
CA HIS A 974 32.08 3.67 8.52
C HIS A 974 32.89 3.25 7.29
N GLY A 975 33.55 4.20 6.61
CA GLY A 975 34.34 3.98 5.41
C GLY A 975 33.54 3.50 4.19
N HIS A 976 32.22 3.71 4.17
CA HIS A 976 31.31 3.36 3.07
C HIS A 976 29.95 4.07 3.20
N LEU A 977 29.16 4.10 2.13
CA LEU A 977 27.77 4.61 2.11
C LEU A 977 26.70 3.50 2.00
N ALA A 978 27.05 2.27 2.42
CA ALA A 978 26.22 1.07 2.41
C ALA A 978 25.12 1.00 3.50
N VAL A 979 24.20 1.97 3.52
CA VAL A 979 23.12 2.08 4.53
C VAL A 979 21.82 1.32 4.20
N PHE A 980 21.02 0.99 5.22
CA PHE A 980 19.67 0.45 5.05
C PHE A 980 18.66 1.58 4.76
N LYS A 981 17.51 1.26 4.15
CA LYS A 981 16.50 2.27 3.75
C LYS A 981 16.00 3.15 4.91
N HIS A 982 15.92 2.57 6.11
CA HIS A 982 15.44 3.25 7.32
C HIS A 982 16.56 3.80 8.19
N THR A 983 17.82 3.79 7.73
CA THR A 983 18.93 4.36 8.49
C THR A 983 18.73 5.87 8.65
N GLN A 984 18.65 6.29 9.91
CA GLN A 984 18.68 7.69 10.30
C GLN A 984 20.08 8.02 10.82
N HIS A 985 20.58 9.19 10.46
CA HIS A 985 21.88 9.70 10.91
C HIS A 985 21.66 11.11 11.48
N HIS A 986 21.77 11.24 12.81
CA HIS A 986 21.41 12.45 13.57
C HIS A 986 20.03 13.02 13.18
N GLY A 987 18.99 12.18 13.19
CA GLY A 987 17.61 12.56 12.85
C GLY A 987 17.32 12.72 11.35
N PHE A 988 18.35 12.72 10.48
CA PHE A 988 18.17 12.79 9.04
C PHE A 988 17.98 11.40 8.42
N ALA A 989 17.01 11.24 7.53
CA ALA A 989 16.70 9.98 6.85
C ALA A 989 17.70 9.65 5.72
N LEU A 990 18.98 9.46 6.07
CA LEU A 990 20.10 9.22 5.17
C LEU A 990 19.85 8.06 4.20
N GLY A 991 19.21 6.98 4.67
CA GLY A 991 18.84 5.82 3.84
C GLY A 991 17.91 6.16 2.68
N HIS A 992 16.84 6.92 2.95
CA HIS A 992 15.90 7.37 1.92
C HIS A 992 16.56 8.37 0.95
N TRP A 993 17.38 9.27 1.48
CA TRP A 993 18.08 10.27 0.67
C TRP A 993 19.08 9.63 -0.31
N LEU A 994 19.95 8.71 0.15
CA LEU A 994 20.90 8.01 -0.72
C LEU A 994 20.19 7.17 -1.79
N ILE A 995 19.05 6.55 -1.49
CA ILE A 995 18.23 5.85 -2.48
C ILE A 995 17.73 6.81 -3.58
N GLN A 996 17.28 8.02 -3.19
CA GLN A 996 16.87 9.03 -4.15
C GLN A 996 18.04 9.54 -5.00
N GLN A 997 19.23 9.75 -4.43
CA GLN A 997 20.40 10.19 -5.20
C GLN A 997 20.87 9.12 -6.19
N ARG A 998 20.88 7.84 -5.79
CA ARG A 998 21.17 6.72 -6.70
C ARG A 998 20.17 6.66 -7.86
N ARG A 999 18.88 6.87 -7.57
CA ARG A 999 17.84 6.92 -8.61
C ARG A 999 18.06 8.09 -9.57
N LYS A 1000 18.42 9.27 -9.07
CA LYS A 1000 18.75 10.44 -9.88
C LYS A 1000 20.01 10.21 -10.72
N ALA A 1001 21.05 9.60 -10.16
CA ALA A 1001 22.29 9.27 -10.87
C ALA A 1001 22.03 8.31 -12.04
N ARG A 1002 21.29 7.22 -11.80
CA ARG A 1002 20.91 6.25 -12.86
C ARG A 1002 20.01 6.85 -13.94
N ALA A 1003 19.29 7.92 -13.62
CA ALA A 1003 18.46 8.66 -14.57
C ALA A 1003 19.22 9.81 -15.27
N GLY A 1004 20.49 10.04 -14.95
CA GLY A 1004 21.26 11.19 -15.46
C GLY A 1004 20.76 12.55 -14.95
N LEU A 1005 19.98 12.57 -13.88
CA LEU A 1005 19.34 13.76 -13.28
C LEU A 1005 20.07 14.29 -12.04
N LEU A 1006 21.20 13.67 -11.66
CA LEU A 1006 22.01 14.12 -10.53
C LEU A 1006 22.98 15.22 -10.99
N SER A 1007 23.21 16.23 -10.14
CA SER A 1007 24.19 17.27 -10.43
C SER A 1007 25.61 16.68 -10.46
N ALA A 1008 26.46 17.21 -11.34
CA ALA A 1008 27.85 16.77 -11.47
C ALA A 1008 28.63 16.91 -10.15
N LEU A 1009 28.41 18.02 -9.42
CA LEU A 1009 29.03 18.26 -8.12
C LEU A 1009 28.63 17.22 -7.07
N THR A 1010 27.34 16.90 -6.94
CA THR A 1010 26.88 15.90 -5.95
C THR A 1010 27.31 14.48 -6.34
N LEU A 1011 27.37 14.19 -7.64
CA LEU A 1011 27.91 12.94 -8.15
C LEU A 1011 29.39 12.80 -7.78
N GLN A 1012 30.21 13.82 -8.06
CA GLN A 1012 31.64 13.83 -7.74
C GLN A 1012 31.88 13.67 -6.23
N GLU A 1013 31.17 14.44 -5.41
CA GLU A 1013 31.26 14.39 -3.94
C GLU A 1013 30.93 13.00 -3.38
N LEU A 1014 29.85 12.37 -3.82
CA LEU A 1014 29.49 11.03 -3.33
C LEU A 1014 30.48 9.96 -3.81
N THR A 1015 31.01 10.10 -5.02
CA THR A 1015 32.04 9.20 -5.56
C THR A 1015 33.37 9.32 -4.81
N ILE A 1016 33.76 10.52 -4.38
CA ILE A 1016 34.94 10.73 -3.52
C ILE A 1016 34.76 10.03 -2.17
N LEU A 1017 33.55 10.10 -1.58
CA LEU A 1017 33.27 9.53 -0.26
C LEU A 1017 33.22 8.00 -0.26
N ASP A 1018 32.65 7.41 -1.30
CA ASP A 1018 32.60 5.96 -1.48
C ASP A 1018 32.57 5.67 -2.99
N PRO A 1019 33.66 5.14 -3.58
CA PRO A 1019 33.70 4.79 -5.00
C PRO A 1019 32.57 3.82 -5.41
N TRP A 1020 32.06 3.04 -4.45
CA TRP A 1020 30.97 2.09 -4.62
C TRP A 1020 29.65 2.57 -4.04
N TRP A 1021 29.43 3.88 -3.91
CA TRP A 1021 28.17 4.42 -3.37
C TRP A 1021 26.94 4.08 -4.23
N ASN A 1022 27.14 3.83 -5.53
CA ASN A 1022 26.14 3.38 -6.50
C ASN A 1022 26.69 2.21 -7.34
N PRO A 1023 26.79 0.99 -6.77
CA PRO A 1023 27.44 -0.13 -7.44
C PRO A 1023 26.56 -0.75 -8.54
N PRO A 1024 27.15 -1.51 -9.49
CA PRO A 1024 26.42 -2.25 -10.51
C PRO A 1024 25.75 -3.52 -9.99
N TRP A 1025 26.13 -4.02 -8.80
CA TRP A 1025 25.54 -5.20 -8.15
C TRP A 1025 24.44 -4.84 -7.13
N PRO A 1026 23.64 -5.82 -6.67
CA PRO A 1026 22.61 -5.58 -5.65
C PRO A 1026 23.17 -5.01 -4.34
N PHE A 1027 22.54 -3.96 -3.82
CA PHE A 1027 22.96 -3.31 -2.58
C PHE A 1027 22.92 -4.23 -1.34
N ALA A 1028 22.05 -5.24 -1.38
CA ALA A 1028 22.00 -6.28 -0.35
C ALA A 1028 23.31 -7.08 -0.28
N TRP A 1029 23.98 -7.29 -1.42
CA TRP A 1029 25.29 -7.93 -1.47
C TRP A 1029 26.35 -7.04 -0.81
N GLN A 1030 26.41 -5.76 -1.18
CA GLN A 1030 27.41 -4.80 -0.65
C GLN A 1030 27.29 -4.64 0.87
N ARG A 1031 26.06 -4.65 1.40
CA ARG A 1031 25.82 -4.65 2.84
C ARG A 1031 26.36 -5.90 3.54
N LYS A 1032 26.12 -7.09 2.99
CA LYS A 1032 26.66 -8.34 3.55
C LYS A 1032 28.18 -8.37 3.48
N TYR A 1033 28.77 -7.85 2.40
CA TYR A 1033 30.21 -7.66 2.29
C TYR A 1033 30.77 -6.77 3.40
N HIS A 1034 30.20 -5.58 3.63
CA HIS A 1034 30.70 -4.71 4.72
C HIS A 1034 30.46 -5.29 6.11
N GLN A 1035 29.33 -5.98 6.34
CA GLN A 1035 29.11 -6.73 7.59
C GLN A 1035 30.19 -7.80 7.81
N HIS A 1036 30.50 -8.57 6.77
CA HIS A 1036 31.57 -9.56 6.81
C HIS A 1036 32.94 -8.90 7.02
N ARG A 1037 33.25 -7.82 6.30
CA ARG A 1037 34.50 -7.06 6.43
C ARG A 1037 34.68 -6.54 7.84
N THR A 1038 33.66 -5.91 8.44
CA THR A 1038 33.74 -5.39 9.81
C THR A 1038 34.01 -6.52 10.81
N LEU A 1039 33.32 -7.65 10.72
CA LEU A 1039 33.54 -8.79 11.61
C LEU A 1039 34.91 -9.45 11.39
N HIS A 1040 35.35 -9.53 10.13
CA HIS A 1040 36.66 -10.06 9.75
C HIS A 1040 37.80 -9.18 10.28
N THR A 1041 37.73 -7.87 10.08
CA THR A 1041 38.73 -6.91 10.58
C THR A 1041 38.72 -6.79 12.11
N THR A 1042 37.59 -7.04 12.78
CA THR A 1042 37.50 -7.02 14.25
C THR A 1042 37.78 -8.39 14.91
N GLY A 1043 38.07 -9.43 14.12
CA GLY A 1043 38.36 -10.78 14.63
C GLY A 1043 37.17 -11.49 15.30
N GLN A 1044 35.94 -11.03 15.04
CA GLN A 1044 34.74 -11.60 15.65
C GLN A 1044 34.21 -12.82 14.87
N PRO A 1045 33.59 -13.81 15.55
CA PRO A 1045 33.06 -15.00 14.89
C PRO A 1045 31.92 -14.65 13.92
N LEU A 1046 32.00 -15.17 12.69
CA LEU A 1046 31.01 -14.94 11.65
C LEU A 1046 29.70 -15.72 11.94
N PRO A 1047 28.53 -15.07 11.93
CA PRO A 1047 27.23 -15.74 12.02
C PRO A 1047 27.01 -16.79 10.90
N PRO A 1048 26.23 -17.86 11.15
CA PRO A 1048 25.95 -18.90 10.14
C PRO A 1048 25.35 -18.38 8.83
N GLU A 1049 24.68 -17.22 8.86
CA GLU A 1049 24.17 -16.57 7.65
C GLU A 1049 25.28 -15.94 6.78
N LEU A 1050 26.29 -15.33 7.41
CA LEU A 1050 27.41 -14.73 6.70
C LEU A 1050 28.40 -15.79 6.23
N GLN A 1051 28.57 -16.89 6.98
CA GLN A 1051 29.34 -18.06 6.52
C GLN A 1051 28.72 -18.69 5.27
N ARG A 1052 27.40 -18.91 5.25
CA ARG A 1052 26.68 -19.39 4.06
C ARG A 1052 26.79 -18.41 2.89
N TRP A 1053 26.72 -17.11 3.16
CA TRP A 1053 26.89 -16.08 2.14
C TRP A 1053 28.31 -16.10 1.54
N ALA A 1054 29.35 -16.26 2.36
CA ALA A 1054 30.74 -16.35 1.92
C ALA A 1054 30.98 -17.58 1.02
N ARG A 1055 30.57 -18.78 1.47
CA ARG A 1055 30.63 -20.02 0.66
C ARG A 1055 29.93 -19.88 -0.68
N LYS A 1056 28.78 -19.19 -0.69
CA LYS A 1056 28.05 -18.91 -1.93
C LYS A 1056 28.84 -18.02 -2.90
N GLN A 1057 29.66 -17.09 -2.41
CA GLN A 1057 30.47 -16.23 -3.28
C GLN A 1057 31.60 -17.03 -3.95
N THR A 1058 32.16 -18.00 -3.24
CA THR A 1058 33.15 -18.94 -3.77
C THR A 1058 32.57 -19.79 -4.91
N VAL A 1059 31.33 -20.27 -4.77
CA VAL A 1059 30.64 -21.03 -5.84
C VAL A 1059 30.29 -20.16 -7.05
N LEU A 1060 29.83 -18.94 -6.81
CA LEU A 1060 29.40 -18.03 -7.88
C LEU A 1060 30.54 -17.17 -8.44
N TRP A 1061 31.80 -17.48 -8.11
CA TRP A 1061 32.95 -16.60 -8.37
C TRP A 1061 33.02 -16.08 -9.81
N HIS A 1062 32.78 -16.97 -10.77
CA HIS A 1062 32.81 -16.70 -12.22
C HIS A 1062 31.62 -15.86 -12.71
N GLN A 1063 30.56 -15.68 -11.90
CA GLN A 1063 29.40 -14.83 -12.18
C GLN A 1063 29.48 -13.48 -11.46
N LEU A 1064 30.50 -13.27 -10.61
CA LEU A 1064 30.69 -12.03 -9.87
C LEU A 1064 31.43 -10.98 -10.71
N HIS A 1065 31.10 -9.71 -10.49
CA HIS A 1065 31.79 -8.60 -11.10
C HIS A 1065 33.30 -8.62 -10.71
N PRO A 1066 34.25 -8.27 -11.60
CA PRO A 1066 35.68 -8.24 -11.26
C PRO A 1066 36.02 -7.44 -9.98
N HIS A 1067 35.43 -6.25 -9.81
CA HIS A 1067 35.53 -5.52 -8.54
C HIS A 1067 34.89 -6.20 -7.33
N GLN A 1068 33.85 -7.03 -7.47
CA GLN A 1068 33.36 -7.87 -6.37
C GLN A 1068 34.38 -8.95 -6.02
N GLN A 1069 35.03 -9.58 -7.01
CA GLN A 1069 36.11 -10.55 -6.78
C GLN A 1069 37.30 -9.89 -6.06
N ALA A 1070 37.69 -8.68 -6.47
CA ALA A 1070 38.72 -7.90 -5.80
C ALA A 1070 38.33 -7.58 -4.35
N LEU A 1071 37.11 -7.06 -4.11
CA LEU A 1071 36.60 -6.79 -2.76
C LEU A 1071 36.57 -8.05 -1.89
N LEU A 1072 36.08 -9.17 -2.41
CA LEU A 1072 36.05 -10.45 -1.69
C LEU A 1072 37.45 -10.97 -1.35
N SER A 1073 38.42 -10.75 -2.25
CA SER A 1073 39.82 -11.12 -2.02
C SER A 1073 40.44 -10.32 -0.86
N THR A 1074 39.97 -9.08 -0.59
CA THR A 1074 40.43 -8.27 0.57
C THR A 1074 39.96 -8.79 1.93
N ILE A 1075 39.01 -9.73 1.95
CA ILE A 1075 38.48 -10.39 3.16
C ILE A 1075 38.69 -11.91 3.11
N ASP A 1076 39.72 -12.36 2.38
CA ASP A 1076 40.18 -13.75 2.24
C ASP A 1076 39.15 -14.75 1.68
N ILE A 1077 38.16 -14.27 0.91
CA ILE A 1077 37.27 -15.15 0.14
C ILE A 1077 37.85 -15.34 -1.26
N ARG A 1078 38.21 -16.59 -1.60
CA ARG A 1078 38.81 -17.00 -2.87
C ARG A 1078 37.98 -18.11 -3.55
N PRO A 1079 38.12 -18.32 -4.88
CA PRO A 1079 37.48 -19.44 -5.57
C PRO A 1079 38.03 -20.78 -5.08
N GLU A 1080 37.18 -21.80 -4.97
CA GLU A 1080 37.62 -23.18 -4.68
C GLU A 1080 38.43 -23.68 -5.88
N ALA A 1081 39.67 -24.13 -5.64
CA ALA A 1081 40.49 -24.74 -6.68
C ALA A 1081 39.80 -26.05 -7.15
N PRO A 1082 39.69 -26.29 -8.47
CA PRO A 1082 39.11 -27.53 -8.96
C PRO A 1082 39.95 -28.71 -8.48
N SER A 1083 39.35 -29.60 -7.69
CA SER A 1083 39.98 -30.82 -7.20
C SER A 1083 40.42 -31.69 -8.38
N ARG A 1084 41.72 -31.72 -8.66
CA ARG A 1084 42.33 -32.72 -9.54
C ARG A 1084 42.38 -34.05 -8.81
N HIS A 1085 41.40 -34.92 -9.01
CA HIS A 1085 41.56 -36.36 -8.76
C HIS A 1085 40.78 -37.15 -9.80
N GLY A 1086 41.47 -38.07 -10.49
CA GLY A 1086 40.82 -39.21 -11.12
C GLY A 1086 41.32 -39.70 -12.48
N THR A 1087 42.57 -39.46 -12.90
CA THR A 1087 43.19 -40.31 -13.94
C THR A 1087 43.87 -41.49 -13.25
N LEU A 1088 43.30 -42.68 -13.43
CA LEU A 1088 43.93 -43.97 -13.16
C LEU A 1088 45.14 -44.15 -14.08
N SER A 1089 46.31 -44.41 -13.51
CA SER A 1089 47.37 -45.25 -14.09
C SER A 1089 48.17 -45.83 -12.93
N GLY A 1090 48.42 -47.14 -13.01
CA GLY A 1090 48.83 -47.97 -11.88
C GLY A 1090 50.32 -47.98 -11.56
N ALA A 1091 50.60 -48.40 -10.32
CA ALA A 1091 51.61 -49.36 -9.89
C ALA A 1091 51.24 -49.78 -8.45
#